data_AF-A0A127EH65-F1
#
_entry.id   AF-A0A127EH65-F1
#
_cell.length_a   1.000
_cell.length_b   1.000
_cell.length_c   1.000
_cell.angle_alpha   90.00
_cell.angle_beta   90.00
_cell.angle_gamma   90.00
#
_symmetry.space_group_name_H-M   'P 1'
#
loop_
_entity.id
_entity.type
_entity.pdbx_description
1 polymer ?
#
loop_
_entity_poly.entity_id
_entity_poly.type
_entity_poly.pdbx_seq_one_letter_code
_entity_poly.pdbx_strand_id
1 'polypeptide(L)'
;MKRKKIVCSILTVCFLSSLFFQNVTVLANENTAENVISVTQEQNNENYIFLSDLEYIKSMSNTAWGSIKIDQNIDGGKIILNVDGESLQFDKGIGAHATSNLVYDVSNYSQTYSRFTTYVGIDRAQWDKGNGIKVTVSASNDGKEWKELAVTDVLKGNKNAAFIDVDIKGFKYLKLNANDNGANGNDHAVYGSPRIMKSDYDISSEYLAGIKKVEQYDELIKSKYEINSPITGEYEKLLLQRTFVNRAGFNTLQSVAKLGKKYEDTISWLINDENALKLYVTGGETEGGSYSNSMKALADIYEKHKSDFNDTANGDLYLKMAISTSLSHAKDIRLWTGNAQVSDPCTRYEIYKDLYNNGLMAQGGNTELFKNLPVELMRWVTDNKIDDEEINWLVNHALDKKAQGGNYLDAYTYINYTSGFDYNRDKYYDQSKFDEWNNKYNIESLTGYGTKGIHKLWMVFEEGSVCGGLAKTYANLSQVFGMPAAVLGQPGHAATLTYSQNSQGKGIWSIKNDISGWVQSEKGERLPLGWGSKDWDSYYSVSYILLAQKALDDYDNLIKAAYYNYLADVYKNDSEKQIDIYNKALEVQNYNLDSLVGLINAYKLAGNKTSSDYLKLSEKVADGLAFFPLPFVDVMKLIENNVTDDSDKVIFDMLKTKTLKRATEATESDTIQPNACKTMANYLLGQNKIELATFSFDGENAGKIKINDVYSNSSIRWEYSLDGWKTKKETDAKEVTLSKEELEKLNKDQDIQISLVGTSEIYTIDITQYEAPKDLYANDLENQFRGFNGNLEYSEDGGNTWNKYDVENTRILGNKKVLVRYLSSGTKMQSEPVEYSFTEDNQPDTRKYIQLKNVSLYKYSSQQNNGDAAALNMIDGNINTGWHNTWAGEKDKYYSVEFDKPRYITSIEYKPSGTNGILKNVDIYTSMDGTQWEKSGEIRNLKNNYDLKVLDLNQPTEAKFVKLQAVNTYGYPNDVFFTGRMLNFFEDISKTNNQ
;
A
#
# COMPACT_ATOMS: atom_id res chain seq x y z
N MET A 1 -19.88 22.86 10.88
CA MET A 1 -20.26 21.67 11.65
C MET A 1 -19.04 21.11 12.38
N LYS A 2 -18.91 21.47 13.66
CA LYS A 2 -17.95 20.90 14.62
C LYS A 2 -18.56 19.63 15.23
N ARG A 3 -17.70 18.71 15.67
CA ARG A 3 -17.93 17.43 16.38
C ARG A 3 -17.97 16.18 15.49
N LYS A 4 -16.79 15.59 15.29
CA LYS A 4 -16.50 14.14 15.38
C LYS A 4 -14.96 13.94 15.39
N LYS A 5 -14.35 14.27 16.54
CA LYS A 5 -13.04 13.78 16.98
C LYS A 5 -13.22 13.48 18.46
N ILE A 6 -13.35 12.20 18.80
CA ILE A 6 -13.12 11.52 20.08
C ILE A 6 -13.64 10.10 19.83
N VAL A 7 -12.71 9.18 19.53
CA VAL A 7 -12.57 7.79 20.00
C VAL A 7 -11.38 7.22 19.21
N CYS A 8 -10.22 7.16 19.88
CA CYS A 8 -9.00 6.39 19.61
C CYS A 8 -7.79 7.18 20.14
N SER A 9 -7.69 7.22 21.47
CA SER A 9 -6.52 7.74 22.19
C SER A 9 -6.08 6.68 23.21
N ILE A 10 -5.72 5.49 22.71
CA ILE A 10 -4.91 4.48 23.42
C ILE A 10 -4.10 3.72 22.36
N LEU A 11 -3.07 4.35 21.80
CA LEU A 11 -1.92 3.73 21.08
C LEU A 11 -0.97 4.83 20.55
N THR A 12 -0.58 5.75 21.43
CA THR A 12 0.47 6.74 21.14
C THR A 12 1.22 7.10 22.42
N VAL A 13 1.69 6.07 23.13
CA VAL A 13 2.71 6.18 24.18
C VAL A 13 3.60 4.94 24.07
N CYS A 14 4.47 4.91 23.07
CA CYS A 14 5.69 4.06 23.01
C CYS A 14 6.67 4.54 21.92
N PHE A 15 6.66 5.84 21.59
CA PHE A 15 7.72 6.50 20.84
C PHE A 15 7.94 7.86 21.51
N LEU A 16 8.88 7.91 22.45
CA LEU A 16 9.51 9.08 23.11
C LEU A 16 9.84 8.73 24.57
N SER A 17 10.93 8.00 24.81
CA SER A 17 11.78 8.14 26.01
C SER A 17 12.95 7.16 25.99
N SER A 18 14.07 7.57 25.40
CA SER A 18 15.41 7.14 25.82
C SER A 18 16.49 8.00 25.15
N LEU A 19 16.59 9.26 25.55
CA LEU A 19 17.77 10.09 25.36
C LEU A 19 18.07 10.81 26.67
N PHE A 20 18.74 10.08 27.58
CA PHE A 20 19.61 10.66 28.59
C PHE A 20 20.92 9.88 28.52
N PHE A 21 21.86 10.38 27.72
CA PHE A 21 23.24 9.94 27.80
C PHE A 21 23.86 10.60 29.04
N GLN A 22 24.05 9.80 30.11
CA GLN A 22 25.07 10.12 31.10
C GLN A 22 26.41 9.66 30.54
N ASN A 23 27.31 10.60 30.30
CA ASN A 23 28.70 10.32 29.99
C ASN A 23 29.34 9.59 31.17
N VAL A 24 29.58 8.29 31.03
CA VAL A 24 30.56 7.57 31.86
C VAL A 24 31.84 7.50 31.05
N THR A 25 32.80 8.33 31.43
CA THR A 25 34.19 8.28 31.00
C THR A 25 34.80 6.94 31.39
N VAL A 26 35.10 6.09 30.41
CA VAL A 26 36.00 4.95 30.60
C VAL A 26 37.42 5.49 30.57
N LEU A 27 38.05 5.55 31.75
CA LEU A 27 39.48 5.79 31.89
C LEU A 27 40.22 4.51 31.48
N ALA A 28 40.80 4.50 30.28
CA ALA A 28 41.86 3.55 29.96
C ALA A 28 43.16 4.07 30.59
N ASN A 29 43.66 3.34 31.59
CA ASN A 29 45.01 3.52 32.11
C ASN A 29 46.02 2.97 31.09
N GLU A 30 46.73 3.85 30.40
CA GLU A 30 48.01 3.50 29.77
C GLU A 30 49.16 4.14 30.53
N ASN A 31 50.07 3.28 30.96
CA ASN A 31 51.29 3.65 31.66
C ASN A 31 52.19 4.50 30.77
N THR A 32 52.70 5.58 31.35
CA THR A 32 53.71 6.47 30.81
C THR A 32 55.07 5.79 30.68
N ALA A 33 55.66 5.88 29.48
CA ALA A 33 57.11 5.95 29.30
C ALA A 33 57.42 6.85 28.10
N GLU A 34 58.09 7.96 28.37
CA GLU A 34 58.58 8.95 27.41
C GLU A 34 59.61 8.32 26.44
N ASN A 35 59.47 8.61 25.13
CA ASN A 35 60.53 9.30 24.36
C ASN A 35 60.13 9.56 22.89
N VAL A 36 59.95 10.85 22.58
CA VAL A 36 60.62 11.60 21.49
C VAL A 36 60.39 11.17 20.03
N ILE A 37 59.61 12.04 19.36
CA ILE A 37 59.66 12.51 17.96
C ILE A 37 59.37 11.49 16.85
N SER A 38 58.16 11.62 16.29
CA SER A 38 57.93 11.52 14.85
C SER A 38 57.07 12.69 14.41
N VAL A 39 57.72 13.80 14.03
CA VAL A 39 57.10 14.87 13.24
C VAL A 39 56.75 14.27 11.88
N THR A 40 55.50 13.87 11.68
CA THR A 40 54.94 13.77 10.34
C THR A 40 54.81 15.18 9.81
N GLN A 41 55.71 15.57 8.89
CA GLN A 41 55.62 16.80 8.14
C GLN A 41 54.25 16.87 7.44
N GLU A 42 53.42 17.81 7.86
CA GLU A 42 52.36 18.36 7.02
C GLU A 42 53.01 18.87 5.73
N GLN A 43 52.54 18.40 4.58
CA GLN A 43 52.86 19.04 3.31
C GLN A 43 52.38 20.50 3.36
N ASN A 44 53.29 21.44 3.54
CA ASN A 44 53.02 22.85 3.29
C ASN A 44 52.54 23.00 1.84
N ASN A 45 51.26 23.33 1.64
CA ASN A 45 50.76 23.65 0.33
C ASN A 45 51.29 25.03 -0.08
N GLU A 46 52.22 25.09 -1.03
CA GLU A 46 52.87 26.34 -1.45
C GLU A 46 51.91 27.37 -2.08
N ASN A 47 50.63 27.03 -2.31
CA ASN A 47 49.69 27.87 -3.04
C ASN A 47 48.69 28.64 -2.17
N TYR A 48 48.46 28.20 -0.92
CA TYR A 48 47.53 28.87 -0.01
C TYR A 48 47.83 28.61 1.47
N ILE A 49 47.26 29.45 2.33
CA ILE A 49 47.29 29.34 3.78
C ILE A 49 45.85 29.45 4.30
N PHE A 50 45.41 28.55 5.17
CA PHE A 50 44.11 28.70 5.84
C PHE A 50 44.18 29.76 6.93
N LEU A 51 43.16 30.60 7.04
CA LEU A 51 43.06 31.54 8.16
C LEU A 51 42.85 30.84 9.50
N SER A 52 42.33 29.61 9.51
CA SER A 52 42.22 28.83 10.75
C SER A 52 43.56 28.31 11.28
N ASP A 53 44.62 28.34 10.46
CA ASP A 53 46.00 28.04 10.88
C ASP A 53 46.76 29.30 11.34
N LEU A 54 46.17 30.49 11.18
CA LEU A 54 46.74 31.76 11.62
C LEU A 54 46.12 32.21 12.94
N GLU A 55 46.90 32.93 13.75
CA GLU A 55 46.35 33.57 14.95
C GLU A 55 45.61 34.84 14.56
N TYR A 56 44.32 34.93 14.92
CA TYR A 56 43.56 36.17 14.81
C TYR A 56 43.97 37.16 15.91
N ILE A 57 43.85 38.46 15.63
CA ILE A 57 44.17 39.53 16.58
C ILE A 57 43.09 39.58 17.66
N LYS A 58 43.34 38.94 18.81
CA LYS A 58 42.38 38.83 19.92
C LYS A 58 41.79 40.16 20.38
N SER A 59 42.57 41.24 20.39
CA SER A 59 42.09 42.58 20.81
C SER A 59 41.14 43.24 19.80
N MET A 60 41.06 42.73 18.57
CA MET A 60 40.23 43.26 17.49
C MET A 60 39.12 42.28 17.07
N SER A 61 39.08 41.09 17.66
CA SER A 61 38.12 40.04 17.33
C SER A 61 37.16 39.77 18.50
N ASN A 62 35.90 39.51 18.20
CA ASN A 62 34.85 39.23 19.17
C ASN A 62 33.71 38.40 18.55
N THR A 63 32.88 37.82 19.41
CA THR A 63 31.64 37.16 19.06
C THR A 63 30.58 37.47 20.11
N ALA A 64 29.32 37.57 19.70
CA ALA A 64 28.23 37.93 20.62
C ALA A 64 27.89 36.84 21.64
N TRP A 65 28.17 35.57 21.31
CA TRP A 65 27.89 34.44 22.19
C TRP A 65 28.97 33.35 22.08
N GLY A 66 29.27 32.71 23.20
CA GLY A 66 30.28 31.65 23.27
C GLY A 66 31.70 32.17 23.04
N SER A 67 32.46 31.44 22.22
CA SER A 67 33.82 31.80 21.83
C SER A 67 33.99 31.59 20.32
N ILE A 68 34.95 32.29 19.71
CA ILE A 68 35.41 31.95 18.37
C ILE A 68 35.93 30.50 18.39
N LYS A 69 35.52 29.70 17.42
CA LYS A 69 35.85 28.30 17.25
C LYS A 69 36.70 28.13 16.00
N ILE A 70 37.82 27.43 16.13
CA ILE A 70 38.73 27.13 15.02
C ILE A 70 38.47 25.69 14.57
N ASP A 71 38.29 25.50 13.27
CA ASP A 71 37.97 24.22 12.61
C ASP A 71 36.71 23.51 13.16
N GLN A 72 35.85 24.28 13.83
CA GLN A 72 34.63 23.80 14.49
C GLN A 72 33.50 24.82 14.29
N ASN A 73 32.27 24.31 14.26
CA ASN A 73 31.09 25.14 14.41
C ASN A 73 30.93 25.57 15.88
N ILE A 74 29.94 26.44 16.14
CA ILE A 74 29.70 27.00 17.47
C ILE A 74 29.45 25.93 18.54
N ASP A 75 28.79 24.83 18.17
CA ASP A 75 28.44 23.72 19.07
C ASP A 75 29.58 22.70 19.24
N GLY A 76 30.75 22.93 18.60
CA GLY A 76 31.93 22.07 18.70
C GLY A 76 31.99 20.91 17.70
N GLY A 77 31.00 20.80 16.81
CA GLY A 77 31.01 19.87 15.68
C GLY A 77 31.80 20.40 14.48
N LYS A 78 31.79 19.64 13.38
CA LYS A 78 32.36 20.09 12.09
C LYS A 78 31.52 21.21 11.49
N ILE A 79 32.17 22.09 10.72
CA ILE A 79 31.47 23.16 9.99
C ILE A 79 30.73 22.54 8.80
N ILE A 80 29.43 22.80 8.71
CA ILE A 80 28.60 22.31 7.61
C ILE A 80 27.82 23.48 7.01
N LEU A 81 27.96 23.68 5.71
CA LEU A 81 27.21 24.68 4.93
C LEU A 81 26.46 24.00 3.80
N ASN A 82 25.34 24.58 3.35
CA ASN A 82 24.76 24.16 2.08
C ASN A 82 25.54 24.83 0.94
N VAL A 83 26.09 24.06 0.00
CA VAL A 83 26.83 24.58 -1.16
C VAL A 83 26.27 23.91 -2.41
N ASP A 84 25.79 24.72 -3.36
CA ASP A 84 25.12 24.22 -4.58
C ASP A 84 23.98 23.22 -4.28
N GLY A 85 23.26 23.42 -3.17
CA GLY A 85 22.18 22.55 -2.70
C GLY A 85 22.64 21.32 -1.91
N GLU A 86 23.95 21.10 -1.78
CA GLU A 86 24.55 19.95 -1.10
C GLU A 86 24.99 20.30 0.33
N SER A 87 24.94 19.31 1.24
CA SER A 87 25.50 19.44 2.58
C SER A 87 27.01 19.26 2.55
N LEU A 88 27.77 20.34 2.46
CA LEU A 88 29.23 20.27 2.41
C LEU A 88 29.84 20.47 3.78
N GLN A 89 30.63 19.48 4.21
CA GLN A 89 31.43 19.55 5.43
C GLN A 89 32.80 20.17 5.12
N PHE A 90 33.27 21.02 6.03
CA PHE A 90 34.58 21.66 5.95
C PHE A 90 35.45 21.20 7.12
N ASP A 91 36.65 20.71 6.83
CA ASP A 91 37.63 20.34 7.86
C ASP A 91 38.38 21.54 8.42
N LYS A 92 38.55 22.59 7.61
CA LYS A 92 39.18 23.85 8.00
C LYS A 92 38.14 24.97 7.99
N GLY A 93 38.12 25.81 9.02
CA GLY A 93 37.17 26.91 9.08
C GLY A 93 37.12 27.65 10.41
N ILE A 94 36.18 28.59 10.51
CA ILE A 94 36.00 29.41 11.71
C ILE A 94 34.51 29.50 12.04
N GLY A 95 34.11 29.19 13.27
CA GLY A 95 32.79 29.48 13.80
C GLY A 95 32.82 30.70 14.70
N ALA A 96 31.96 31.69 14.45
CA ALA A 96 31.78 32.85 15.31
C ALA A 96 30.31 33.30 15.33
N HIS A 97 29.67 33.27 16.51
CA HIS A 97 28.26 33.63 16.66
C HIS A 97 28.04 35.12 16.36
N ALA A 98 27.07 35.45 15.51
CA ALA A 98 26.82 36.84 15.11
C ALA A 98 26.11 37.65 16.22
N THR A 99 26.38 38.94 16.41
CA THR A 99 27.36 39.74 15.68
C THR A 99 28.80 39.43 16.11
N SER A 100 29.68 39.23 15.13
CA SER A 100 31.09 38.88 15.36
C SER A 100 32.04 39.63 14.44
N ASN A 101 33.27 39.79 14.91
CA ASN A 101 34.40 40.33 14.16
C ASN A 101 35.60 39.39 14.30
N LEU A 102 36.27 39.11 13.20
CA LEU A 102 37.49 38.31 13.11
C LEU A 102 38.52 39.08 12.31
N VAL A 103 39.58 39.56 12.97
CA VAL A 103 40.64 40.33 12.33
C VAL A 103 41.95 39.54 12.33
N TYR A 104 42.60 39.49 11.16
CA TYR A 104 43.89 38.83 10.94
C TYR A 104 44.93 39.84 10.45
N ASP A 105 46.16 39.72 10.94
CA ASP A 105 47.32 40.39 10.32
C ASP A 105 47.80 39.53 9.14
N VAL A 106 47.60 40.05 7.94
CA VAL A 106 48.01 39.42 6.68
C VAL A 106 49.20 40.13 6.03
N SER A 107 49.84 41.10 6.72
CA SER A 107 50.88 41.95 6.15
C SER A 107 52.10 41.20 5.63
N ASN A 108 52.46 40.08 6.27
CA ASN A 108 53.55 39.21 5.85
C ASN A 108 53.19 38.29 4.67
N TYR A 109 51.91 38.22 4.30
CA TYR A 109 51.40 37.25 3.32
C TYR A 109 50.78 37.90 2.09
N SER A 110 50.13 39.07 2.23
CA SER A 110 49.25 39.65 1.22
C SER A 110 49.93 40.10 -0.08
N GLN A 111 51.26 40.13 -0.14
CA GLN A 111 52.02 40.33 -1.39
C GLN A 111 52.12 39.06 -2.23
N THR A 112 52.22 37.90 -1.58
CA THR A 112 52.36 36.58 -2.23
C THR A 112 51.01 35.87 -2.32
N TYR A 113 50.27 35.84 -1.22
CA TYR A 113 48.93 35.27 -1.10
C TYR A 113 47.90 36.40 -1.16
N SER A 114 47.79 37.03 -2.33
CA SER A 114 47.04 38.27 -2.50
C SER A 114 45.54 38.08 -2.75
N ARG A 115 45.03 36.85 -2.76
CA ARG A 115 43.61 36.54 -2.97
C ARG A 115 43.04 35.87 -1.73
N PHE A 116 41.88 36.32 -1.24
CA PHE A 116 41.16 35.69 -0.13
C PHE A 116 39.91 35.00 -0.64
N THR A 117 39.70 33.74 -0.23
CA THR A 117 38.46 33.00 -0.52
C THR A 117 37.87 32.32 0.71
N THR A 118 36.54 32.22 0.76
CA THR A 118 35.83 31.43 1.79
C THR A 118 34.41 31.13 1.34
N TYR A 119 33.86 30.00 1.76
CA TYR A 119 32.41 29.86 1.87
C TYR A 119 31.94 30.48 3.17
N VAL A 120 30.78 31.13 3.18
CA VAL A 120 30.24 31.74 4.39
C VAL A 120 28.72 31.60 4.47
N GLY A 121 28.23 31.37 5.68
CA GLY A 121 26.79 31.29 5.98
C GLY A 121 26.54 31.00 7.46
N ILE A 122 25.31 30.56 7.76
CA ILE A 122 24.96 29.98 9.06
C ILE A 122 25.16 28.47 8.97
N ASP A 123 25.72 27.87 10.01
CA ASP A 123 25.88 26.41 10.09
C ASP A 123 24.54 25.69 9.85
N ARG A 124 24.58 24.66 9.02
CA ARG A 124 23.40 23.92 8.55
C ARG A 124 22.54 23.37 9.70
N ALA A 125 23.15 23.06 10.86
CA ALA A 125 22.43 22.59 12.05
C ALA A 125 21.36 23.56 12.57
N GLN A 126 21.50 24.86 12.25
CA GLN A 126 20.52 25.89 12.62
C GLN A 126 19.32 25.94 11.67
N TRP A 127 19.45 25.41 10.44
CA TRP A 127 18.39 25.37 9.44
C TRP A 127 17.68 26.73 9.27
N ASP A 128 16.42 26.83 9.66
CA ASP A 128 15.58 28.03 9.54
C ASP A 128 15.32 28.74 10.90
N LYS A 129 16.02 28.37 11.98
CA LYS A 129 15.72 28.77 13.36
C LYS A 129 16.01 30.26 13.70
N GLY A 130 16.58 31.05 12.79
CA GLY A 130 17.00 32.45 13.03
C GLY A 130 16.57 33.42 11.95
N ASN A 131 16.92 34.71 12.12
CA ASN A 131 16.64 35.75 11.13
C ASN A 131 17.69 35.85 10.03
N GLY A 132 18.81 35.16 10.18
CA GLY A 132 19.91 35.16 9.24
C GLY A 132 20.99 36.19 9.58
N ILE A 133 22.11 36.12 8.87
CA ILE A 133 23.24 37.03 9.03
C ILE A 133 23.57 37.75 7.72
N LYS A 134 24.18 38.93 7.81
CA LYS A 134 24.89 39.54 6.67
C LYS A 134 26.39 39.49 6.95
N VAL A 135 27.17 39.10 5.96
CA VAL A 135 28.63 39.04 6.11
C VAL A 135 29.29 40.13 5.28
N THR A 136 30.21 40.84 5.92
CA THR A 136 31.08 41.82 5.30
C THR A 136 32.54 41.37 5.44
N VAL A 137 33.26 41.35 4.33
CA VAL A 137 34.72 41.16 4.30
C VAL A 137 35.36 42.50 3.97
N SER A 138 36.29 42.94 4.80
CA SER A 138 36.98 44.23 4.65
C SER A 138 38.48 44.08 4.85
N ALA A 139 39.27 45.01 4.30
CA ALA A 139 40.71 45.06 4.53
C ALA A 139 41.19 46.47 4.91
N SER A 140 42.33 46.56 5.59
CA SER A 140 42.89 47.82 6.11
C SER A 140 44.43 47.83 6.10
N ASN A 141 45.02 49.02 6.06
CA ASN A 141 46.47 49.24 6.19
C ASN A 141 46.91 49.73 7.57
N ASP A 142 45.98 50.24 8.38
CA ASP A 142 46.24 50.84 9.69
C ASP A 142 45.42 50.23 10.83
N GLY A 143 44.49 49.33 10.52
CA GLY A 143 43.59 48.67 11.46
C GLY A 143 42.42 49.55 11.93
N LYS A 144 42.28 50.76 11.38
CA LYS A 144 41.27 51.76 11.76
C LYS A 144 40.32 52.06 10.62
N GLU A 145 40.86 52.40 9.44
CA GLU A 145 40.06 52.64 8.24
C GLU A 145 39.92 51.34 7.45
N TRP A 146 38.68 50.91 7.21
CA TRP A 146 38.36 49.63 6.58
C TRP A 146 37.73 49.85 5.20
N LYS A 147 38.33 49.23 4.17
CA LYS A 147 37.74 49.14 2.85
C LYS A 147 36.92 47.86 2.76
N GLU A 148 35.62 47.97 2.48
CA GLU A 148 34.79 46.81 2.17
C GLU A 148 35.20 46.20 0.83
N LEU A 149 35.39 44.89 0.82
CA LEU A 149 35.76 44.11 -0.35
C LEU A 149 34.58 43.27 -0.85
N ALA A 150 33.75 42.75 0.06
CA ALA A 150 32.52 42.03 -0.25
C ALA A 150 31.48 42.20 0.85
N VAL A 151 30.20 42.22 0.46
CA VAL A 151 29.04 42.21 1.35
C VAL A 151 28.03 41.21 0.80
N THR A 152 27.50 40.34 1.66
CA THR A 152 26.49 39.35 1.26
C THR A 152 25.07 39.88 1.50
N ASP A 153 24.11 39.27 0.82
CA ASP A 153 22.71 39.30 1.27
C ASP A 153 22.53 38.57 2.61
N VAL A 154 21.30 38.53 3.12
CA VAL A 154 20.96 37.77 4.34
C VAL A 154 21.09 36.27 4.08
N LEU A 155 21.94 35.60 4.84
CA LEU A 155 22.22 34.17 4.76
C LEU A 155 21.52 33.41 5.89
N LYS A 156 20.96 32.24 5.58
CA LYS A 156 20.30 31.33 6.54
C LYS A 156 20.84 29.90 6.40
N GLY A 157 20.71 29.08 7.45
CA GLY A 157 21.24 27.70 7.49
C GLY A 157 20.51 26.70 6.58
N ASN A 158 19.35 27.07 6.04
CA ASN A 158 18.60 26.29 5.02
C ASN A 158 18.78 26.83 3.59
N LYS A 159 19.69 27.79 3.38
CA LYS A 159 20.03 28.36 2.07
C LYS A 159 21.48 28.06 1.71
N ASN A 160 21.84 28.23 0.44
CA ASN A 160 23.22 28.12 -0.01
C ASN A 160 24.10 29.19 0.64
N ALA A 161 25.30 28.78 1.02
CA ALA A 161 26.37 29.67 1.45
C ALA A 161 26.81 30.59 0.30
N ALA A 162 27.27 31.78 0.66
CA ALA A 162 27.96 32.66 -0.28
C ALA A 162 29.42 32.22 -0.43
N PHE A 163 29.93 32.24 -1.66
CA PHE A 163 31.36 32.11 -1.92
C PHE A 163 31.95 33.51 -2.11
N ILE A 164 32.88 33.88 -1.25
CA ILE A 164 33.60 35.16 -1.32
C ILE A 164 34.96 34.90 -1.96
N ASP A 165 35.33 35.75 -2.92
CA ASP A 165 36.60 35.71 -3.64
C ASP A 165 37.04 37.15 -3.95
N VAL A 166 38.06 37.63 -3.23
CA VAL A 166 38.46 39.05 -3.25
C VAL A 166 39.97 39.23 -3.26
N ASP A 167 40.42 40.32 -3.88
CA ASP A 167 41.83 40.75 -3.85
C ASP A 167 42.15 41.48 -2.53
N ILE A 168 43.18 41.01 -1.84
CA ILE A 168 43.71 41.56 -0.59
C ILE A 168 45.13 42.12 -0.76
N LYS A 169 45.63 42.27 -2.00
CA LYS A 169 47.00 42.68 -2.29
C LYS A 169 47.38 43.97 -1.58
N GLY A 170 48.47 43.91 -0.83
CA GLY A 170 49.06 45.08 -0.17
C GLY A 170 48.31 45.59 1.07
N PHE A 171 47.22 44.94 1.48
CA PHE A 171 46.60 45.23 2.78
C PHE A 171 47.35 44.55 3.92
N LYS A 172 47.33 45.17 5.11
CA LYS A 172 47.94 44.62 6.33
C LYS A 172 46.97 43.81 7.18
N TYR A 173 45.69 44.20 7.20
CA TYR A 173 44.67 43.56 8.01
C TYR A 173 43.49 43.11 7.14
N LEU A 174 42.97 41.92 7.44
CA LEU A 174 41.75 41.36 6.87
C LEU A 174 40.73 41.18 8.00
N LYS A 175 39.49 41.64 7.79
CA LYS A 175 38.39 41.52 8.74
C LYS A 175 37.23 40.77 8.13
N LEU A 176 36.78 39.72 8.82
CA LEU A 176 35.53 39.02 8.55
C LEU A 176 34.52 39.44 9.61
N ASN A 177 33.40 40.02 9.21
CA ASN A 177 32.35 40.47 10.10
C ASN A 177 31.03 39.79 9.71
N ALA A 178 30.37 39.15 10.67
CA ALA A 178 29.01 38.63 10.52
C ALA A 178 28.10 39.46 11.41
N ASN A 179 27.13 40.15 10.82
CA ASN A 179 26.13 40.95 11.52
C ASN A 179 24.82 40.20 11.60
N ASP A 180 24.17 40.30 12.75
CA ASP A 180 22.82 39.81 12.98
C ASP A 180 21.79 40.55 12.12
N ASN A 181 20.69 39.86 11.79
CA ASN A 181 19.53 40.44 11.13
C ASN A 181 18.34 40.54 12.11
N GLY A 182 18.56 41.14 13.27
CA GLY A 182 17.58 41.23 14.35
C GLY A 182 17.87 40.23 15.47
N ALA A 183 16.96 39.30 15.77
CA ALA A 183 17.19 38.34 16.86
C ALA A 183 18.27 37.32 16.45
N ASN A 184 19.33 37.21 17.26
CA ASN A 184 20.53 36.48 16.90
C ASN A 184 20.70 35.11 17.58
N GLY A 185 19.68 34.60 18.28
CA GLY A 185 19.80 33.38 19.10
C GLY A 185 20.23 32.11 18.35
N ASN A 186 20.10 32.08 17.02
CA ASN A 186 20.48 30.94 16.16
C ASN A 186 21.46 31.36 15.04
N ASP A 187 22.15 32.49 15.20
CA ASP A 187 23.05 33.04 14.19
C ASP A 187 24.48 32.45 14.35
N HIS A 188 24.57 31.12 14.25
CA HIS A 188 25.84 30.39 14.31
C HIS A 188 26.61 30.59 12.99
N ALA A 189 27.20 31.77 12.80
CA ALA A 189 27.95 32.07 11.58
C ALA A 189 29.21 31.22 11.49
N VAL A 190 29.46 30.69 10.30
CA VAL A 190 30.63 29.86 10.00
C VAL A 190 31.25 30.25 8.66
N TYR A 191 32.58 30.21 8.62
CA TYR A 191 33.42 30.45 7.46
C TYR A 191 34.10 29.13 7.09
N GLY A 192 33.65 28.51 5.99
CA GLY A 192 34.17 27.23 5.48
C GLY A 192 35.39 27.43 4.57
N SER A 193 36.50 26.78 4.91
CA SER A 193 37.80 26.88 4.24
C SER A 193 38.25 28.31 3.89
N PRO A 194 38.31 29.23 4.87
CA PRO A 194 38.82 30.58 4.66
C PRO A 194 40.32 30.52 4.38
N ARG A 195 40.74 30.96 3.19
CA ARG A 195 42.12 30.84 2.68
C ARG A 195 42.62 32.14 2.09
N ILE A 196 43.88 32.48 2.36
CA ILE A 196 44.64 33.40 1.53
C ILE A 196 45.49 32.57 0.55
N MET A 197 45.49 32.94 -0.72
CA MET A 197 46.09 32.15 -1.80
C MET A 197 46.78 33.01 -2.84
N LYS A 198 47.68 32.40 -3.64
CA LYS A 198 48.29 33.06 -4.79
C LYS A 198 47.21 33.51 -5.78
N SER A 199 47.41 34.67 -6.42
CA SER A 199 46.39 35.28 -7.30
C SER A 199 46.01 34.42 -8.50
N ASP A 200 46.96 33.66 -9.03
CA ASP A 200 46.83 32.81 -10.22
C ASP A 200 46.50 31.35 -9.89
N TYR A 201 46.28 31.01 -8.62
CA TYR A 201 45.92 29.66 -8.23
C TYR A 201 44.49 29.34 -8.69
N ASP A 202 44.37 28.33 -9.55
CA ASP A 202 43.09 27.84 -10.03
C ASP A 202 42.51 26.82 -9.04
N ILE A 203 41.52 27.23 -8.25
CA ILE A 203 40.82 26.38 -7.27
C ILE A 203 40.14 25.20 -7.97
N SER A 204 39.79 25.32 -9.25
CA SER A 204 39.19 24.21 -9.99
C SER A 204 40.16 23.05 -10.21
N SER A 205 41.47 23.29 -10.15
CA SER A 205 42.50 22.25 -10.18
C SER A 205 42.51 21.35 -8.95
N GLU A 206 41.82 21.73 -7.86
CA GLU A 206 41.64 20.89 -6.67
C GLU A 206 40.55 19.82 -6.83
N TYR A 207 39.74 19.93 -7.89
CA TYR A 207 38.69 18.97 -8.17
C TYR A 207 39.23 17.82 -9.02
N LEU A 208 38.72 16.62 -8.76
CA LEU A 208 38.93 15.46 -9.61
C LEU A 208 38.51 15.79 -11.04
N ALA A 209 39.47 15.69 -11.96
CA ALA A 209 39.27 15.97 -13.37
C ALA A 209 38.20 15.04 -13.98
N GLY A 210 37.46 15.56 -14.97
CA GLY A 210 36.46 14.81 -15.71
C GLY A 210 35.02 14.95 -15.18
N ILE A 211 34.85 15.28 -13.90
CA ILE A 211 33.54 15.56 -13.29
C ILE A 211 33.19 17.03 -13.51
N LYS A 212 31.97 17.31 -13.98
CA LYS A 212 31.46 18.67 -14.17
C LYS A 212 30.27 18.92 -13.26
N LYS A 213 29.94 20.19 -13.00
CA LYS A 213 28.68 20.55 -12.35
C LYS A 213 27.50 20.24 -13.28
N VAL A 214 26.30 20.08 -12.70
CA VAL A 214 25.08 19.74 -13.46
C VAL A 214 24.81 20.78 -14.55
N GLU A 215 24.95 22.07 -14.24
CA GLU A 215 24.69 23.17 -15.16
C GLU A 215 25.60 23.11 -16.39
N GLN A 216 26.87 22.72 -16.20
CA GLN A 216 27.83 22.59 -17.29
C GLN A 216 27.49 21.41 -18.20
N TYR A 217 26.97 20.31 -17.65
CA TYR A 217 26.43 19.22 -18.46
C TYR A 217 25.16 19.65 -19.21
N ASP A 218 24.25 20.38 -18.55
CA ASP A 218 23.03 20.88 -19.16
C ASP A 218 23.34 21.78 -20.36
N GLU A 219 24.30 22.70 -20.23
CA GLU A 219 24.79 23.56 -21.34
C GLU A 219 25.42 22.74 -22.47
N LEU A 220 26.24 21.75 -22.14
CA LEU A 220 26.90 20.90 -23.12
C LEU A 220 25.89 20.05 -23.91
N ILE A 221 24.89 19.48 -23.24
CA ILE A 221 23.84 18.69 -23.87
C ILE A 221 23.01 19.58 -24.80
N LYS A 222 22.55 20.74 -24.31
CA LYS A 222 21.72 21.68 -25.08
C LYS A 222 22.42 22.29 -26.29
N SER A 223 23.74 22.41 -26.25
CA SER A 223 24.53 22.97 -27.36
C SER A 223 24.87 21.94 -28.44
N LYS A 224 24.91 20.65 -28.10
CA LYS A 224 25.29 19.57 -29.02
C LYS A 224 24.12 18.78 -29.60
N TYR A 225 22.99 18.70 -28.89
CA TYR A 225 21.89 17.81 -29.23
C TYR A 225 20.54 18.52 -29.21
N GLU A 226 19.65 18.06 -30.08
CA GLU A 226 18.25 18.46 -30.09
C GLU A 226 17.39 17.40 -29.37
N ILE A 227 16.17 17.78 -28.98
CA ILE A 227 15.21 16.88 -28.32
C ILE A 227 14.93 15.61 -29.15
N ASN A 228 14.98 15.70 -30.48
CA ASN A 228 14.73 14.61 -31.42
C ASN A 228 15.95 13.72 -31.69
N SER A 229 17.14 14.09 -31.22
CA SER A 229 18.33 13.28 -31.43
C SER A 229 18.22 11.92 -30.74
N PRO A 230 18.60 10.80 -31.40
CA PRO A 230 18.70 9.51 -30.74
C PRO A 230 19.67 9.58 -29.55
N ILE A 231 19.24 9.14 -28.37
CA ILE A 231 20.06 9.16 -27.15
C ILE A 231 20.96 7.92 -27.16
N THR A 232 22.10 8.01 -27.85
CA THR A 232 23.10 6.94 -27.96
C THR A 232 24.53 7.52 -27.92
N GLY A 233 25.52 6.66 -27.68
CA GLY A 233 26.94 7.02 -27.72
C GLY A 233 27.30 8.15 -26.76
N GLU A 234 27.97 9.21 -27.24
CA GLU A 234 28.37 10.36 -26.41
C GLU A 234 27.16 11.04 -25.73
N TYR A 235 25.99 11.08 -26.38
CA TYR A 235 24.81 11.70 -25.80
C TYR A 235 24.32 10.92 -24.57
N GLU A 236 24.17 9.60 -24.72
CA GLU A 236 23.83 8.70 -23.61
C GLU A 236 24.83 8.84 -22.45
N LYS A 237 26.13 8.83 -22.76
CA LYS A 237 27.19 8.99 -21.76
C LYS A 237 27.09 10.32 -21.00
N LEU A 238 26.95 11.45 -21.71
CA LEU A 238 26.84 12.77 -21.08
C LEU A 238 25.60 12.86 -20.19
N LEU A 239 24.48 12.29 -20.64
CA LEU A 239 23.23 12.30 -19.88
C LEU A 239 23.34 11.44 -18.61
N LEU A 240 23.97 10.27 -18.70
CA LEU A 240 24.25 9.42 -17.55
C LEU A 240 25.21 10.11 -16.55
N GLN A 241 26.29 10.75 -17.03
CA GLN A 241 27.21 11.50 -16.17
C GLN A 241 26.50 12.65 -15.46
N ARG A 242 25.70 13.42 -16.20
CA ARG A 242 24.87 14.51 -15.66
C ARG A 242 23.92 14.00 -14.58
N THR A 243 23.20 12.91 -14.85
CA THR A 243 22.24 12.33 -13.90
C THR A 243 22.92 11.76 -12.66
N PHE A 244 24.08 11.12 -12.83
CA PHE A 244 24.90 10.65 -11.71
C PHE A 244 25.33 11.80 -10.80
N VAL A 245 25.87 12.89 -11.37
CA VAL A 245 26.27 14.08 -10.59
C VAL A 245 25.07 14.76 -9.95
N ASN A 246 23.94 14.88 -10.65
CA ASN A 246 22.72 15.47 -10.09
C ASN A 246 22.20 14.71 -8.87
N ARG A 247 22.33 13.38 -8.86
CA ARG A 247 21.90 12.54 -7.74
C ARG A 247 22.92 12.49 -6.61
N ALA A 248 24.19 12.23 -6.95
CA ALA A 248 25.25 12.04 -5.96
C ALA A 248 25.73 13.36 -5.34
N GLY A 249 25.65 14.46 -6.09
CA GLY A 249 26.21 15.75 -5.74
C GLY A 249 27.64 15.91 -6.25
N PHE A 250 27.92 17.01 -6.94
CA PHE A 250 29.27 17.35 -7.39
C PHE A 250 30.22 17.47 -6.19
N ASN A 251 29.87 18.27 -5.19
CA ASN A 251 30.73 18.51 -4.04
C ASN A 251 30.92 17.25 -3.18
N THR A 252 29.89 16.40 -3.11
CA THR A 252 29.92 15.10 -2.44
C THR A 252 30.92 14.16 -3.11
N LEU A 253 30.89 14.03 -4.45
CA LEU A 253 31.84 13.21 -5.19
C LEU A 253 33.28 13.71 -5.02
N GLN A 254 33.47 15.03 -5.09
CA GLN A 254 34.78 15.64 -4.86
C GLN A 254 35.30 15.37 -3.43
N SER A 255 34.43 15.45 -2.44
CA SER A 255 34.78 15.19 -1.03
C SER A 255 35.16 13.73 -0.81
N VAL A 256 34.45 12.78 -1.43
CA VAL A 256 34.79 11.36 -1.35
C VAL A 256 36.11 11.06 -2.05
N ALA A 257 36.35 11.62 -3.24
CA ALA A 257 37.61 11.46 -3.96
C ALA A 257 38.82 11.92 -3.11
N LYS A 258 38.66 13.02 -2.36
CA LYS A 258 39.71 13.57 -1.47
C LYS A 258 40.07 12.67 -0.28
N LEU A 259 39.27 11.63 0.03
CA LEU A 259 39.58 10.70 1.11
C LEU A 259 40.75 9.76 0.78
N GLY A 260 41.17 9.66 -0.49
CA GLY A 260 42.35 8.90 -0.90
C GLY A 260 42.24 8.25 -2.27
N LYS A 261 43.37 7.70 -2.75
CA LYS A 261 43.53 7.24 -4.13
C LYS A 261 42.52 6.17 -4.57
N LYS A 262 42.15 5.23 -3.69
CA LYS A 262 41.13 4.22 -4.01
C LYS A 262 39.77 4.82 -4.38
N TYR A 263 39.37 5.91 -3.71
CA TYR A 263 38.10 6.57 -3.95
C TYR A 263 38.15 7.38 -5.25
N GLU A 264 39.26 8.10 -5.48
CA GLU A 264 39.53 8.83 -6.72
C GLU A 264 39.49 7.89 -7.93
N ASP A 265 40.18 6.75 -7.86
CA ASP A 265 40.25 5.77 -8.94
C ASP A 265 38.90 5.13 -9.22
N THR A 266 38.12 4.83 -8.17
CA THR A 266 36.77 4.26 -8.32
C THR A 266 35.81 5.24 -8.97
N ILE A 267 35.78 6.50 -8.52
CA ILE A 267 34.91 7.53 -9.11
C ILE A 267 35.32 7.80 -10.57
N SER A 268 36.63 7.88 -10.83
CA SER A 268 37.17 8.06 -12.19
C SER A 268 36.84 6.90 -13.10
N TRP A 269 36.89 5.65 -12.61
CA TRP A 269 36.44 4.49 -13.35
C TRP A 269 34.94 4.56 -13.64
N LEU A 270 34.12 4.72 -12.59
CA LEU A 270 32.67 4.70 -12.70
C LEU A 270 32.14 5.75 -13.68
N ILE A 271 32.67 6.99 -13.65
CA ILE A 271 32.18 8.06 -14.54
C ILE A 271 32.59 7.85 -16.01
N ASN A 272 33.58 7.02 -16.28
CA ASN A 272 34.12 6.80 -17.62
C ASN A 272 33.71 5.46 -18.25
N ASP A 273 33.40 4.45 -17.44
CA ASP A 273 32.89 3.15 -17.85
C ASP A 273 31.37 3.22 -18.11
N GLU A 274 30.98 3.10 -19.38
CA GLU A 274 29.59 3.31 -19.80
C GLU A 274 28.63 2.28 -19.20
N ASN A 275 29.05 1.01 -19.07
CA ASN A 275 28.18 -0.03 -18.53
C ASN A 275 28.02 0.13 -17.02
N ALA A 276 29.13 0.35 -16.29
CA ALA A 276 29.08 0.55 -14.84
C ALA A 276 28.27 1.81 -14.48
N LEU A 277 28.49 2.93 -15.20
CA LEU A 277 27.73 4.16 -14.99
C LEU A 277 26.24 3.96 -15.24
N LYS A 278 25.91 3.30 -16.36
CA LYS A 278 24.52 2.98 -16.71
C LYS A 278 23.86 2.16 -15.61
N LEU A 279 24.46 1.04 -15.20
CA LEU A 279 23.93 0.19 -14.15
C LEU A 279 23.77 0.92 -12.81
N TYR A 280 24.71 1.80 -12.45
CA TYR A 280 24.63 2.59 -11.22
C TYR A 280 23.48 3.62 -11.26
N VAL A 281 23.34 4.34 -12.38
CA VAL A 281 22.28 5.34 -12.55
C VAL A 281 20.91 4.68 -12.71
N THR A 282 20.78 3.63 -13.50
CA THR A 282 19.50 2.95 -13.73
C THR A 282 19.11 2.02 -12.58
N GLY A 283 20.04 1.73 -11.66
CA GLY A 283 19.80 1.01 -10.41
C GLY A 283 19.02 1.79 -9.34
N GLY A 284 18.62 3.03 -9.66
CA GLY A 284 17.75 3.85 -8.82
C GLY A 284 18.49 4.67 -7.76
N GLU A 285 17.73 5.47 -7.00
CA GLU A 285 18.27 6.32 -5.95
C GLU A 285 18.63 5.50 -4.67
N THR A 286 19.47 6.07 -3.80
CA THR A 286 19.79 5.47 -2.50
C THR A 286 18.57 5.47 -1.57
N GLU A 287 18.41 4.42 -0.76
CA GLU A 287 17.30 4.30 0.19
C GLU A 287 17.76 4.54 1.63
N GLY A 288 17.28 5.61 2.28
CA GLY A 288 17.55 5.89 3.71
C GLY A 288 19.01 6.16 4.08
N GLY A 289 19.89 6.36 3.10
CA GLY A 289 21.34 6.52 3.24
C GLY A 289 21.91 7.63 2.36
N SER A 290 23.24 7.65 2.17
CA SER A 290 23.91 8.69 1.36
C SER A 290 24.70 8.11 0.18
N TYR A 291 24.78 8.88 -0.91
CA TYR A 291 25.68 8.56 -2.03
C TYR A 291 27.15 8.54 -1.61
N SER A 292 27.54 9.30 -0.58
CA SER A 292 28.90 9.22 -0.02
C SER A 292 29.20 7.82 0.51
N ASN A 293 28.29 7.23 1.28
CA ASN A 293 28.44 5.88 1.80
C ASN A 293 28.41 4.83 0.68
N SER A 294 27.50 4.98 -0.28
CA SER A 294 27.44 4.10 -1.46
C SER A 294 28.77 4.12 -2.24
N MET A 295 29.34 5.31 -2.48
CA MET A 295 30.64 5.44 -3.15
C MET A 295 31.78 4.83 -2.36
N LYS A 296 31.76 4.94 -1.03
CA LYS A 296 32.76 4.28 -0.17
C LYS A 296 32.66 2.75 -0.27
N ALA A 297 31.44 2.22 -0.17
CA ALA A 297 31.19 0.79 -0.32
C ALA A 297 31.60 0.27 -1.71
N LEU A 298 31.30 1.03 -2.78
CA LEU A 298 31.74 0.68 -4.13
C LEU A 298 33.27 0.69 -4.26
N ALA A 299 33.93 1.68 -3.65
CA ALA A 299 35.40 1.76 -3.69
C ALA A 299 36.06 0.60 -2.95
N ASP A 300 35.50 0.16 -1.82
CA ASP A 300 36.01 -1.00 -1.10
C ASP A 300 35.88 -2.28 -1.93
N ILE A 301 34.76 -2.48 -2.63
CA ILE A 301 34.56 -3.61 -3.54
C ILE A 301 35.48 -3.49 -4.77
N TYR A 302 35.53 -2.33 -5.42
CA TYR A 302 36.33 -2.10 -6.62
C TYR A 302 37.83 -2.34 -6.37
N GLU A 303 38.36 -1.83 -5.26
CA GLU A 303 39.78 -1.99 -4.90
C GLU A 303 40.18 -3.47 -4.85
N LYS A 304 39.33 -4.32 -4.26
CA LYS A 304 39.60 -5.76 -4.07
C LYS A 304 39.21 -6.62 -5.28
N HIS A 305 38.10 -6.28 -5.95
CA HIS A 305 37.38 -7.20 -6.84
C HIS A 305 37.19 -6.68 -8.27
N LYS A 306 37.81 -5.56 -8.68
CA LYS A 306 37.69 -5.03 -10.06
C LYS A 306 38.07 -6.02 -11.17
N SER A 307 38.89 -7.04 -10.88
CA SER A 307 39.18 -8.11 -11.84
C SER A 307 37.97 -8.98 -12.16
N ASP A 308 37.03 -9.14 -11.23
CA ASP A 308 35.82 -9.94 -11.41
C ASP A 308 34.93 -9.39 -12.52
N PHE A 309 34.91 -8.07 -12.70
CA PHE A 309 34.07 -7.43 -13.72
C PHE A 309 34.49 -7.76 -15.15
N ASN A 310 35.71 -8.30 -15.31
CA ASN A 310 36.24 -8.77 -16.59
C ASN A 310 36.14 -10.30 -16.76
N ASP A 311 35.47 -11.00 -15.84
CA ASP A 311 35.20 -12.44 -15.98
C ASP A 311 34.35 -12.70 -17.23
N THR A 312 34.76 -13.68 -18.03
CA THR A 312 34.16 -13.93 -19.35
C THR A 312 32.77 -14.57 -19.27
N ALA A 313 32.41 -15.21 -18.17
CA ALA A 313 31.14 -15.92 -18.01
C ALA A 313 30.13 -15.14 -17.14
N ASN A 314 30.62 -14.43 -16.14
CA ASN A 314 29.83 -13.83 -15.07
C ASN A 314 30.21 -12.36 -14.77
N GLY A 315 31.09 -11.72 -15.56
CA GLY A 315 31.52 -10.34 -15.32
C GLY A 315 30.37 -9.33 -15.20
N ASP A 316 29.34 -9.45 -16.04
CA ASP A 316 28.12 -8.62 -15.97
C ASP A 316 27.33 -8.85 -14.66
N LEU A 317 27.19 -10.10 -14.23
CA LEU A 317 26.56 -10.45 -12.95
C LEU A 317 27.36 -9.85 -11.79
N TYR A 318 28.67 -10.02 -11.78
CA TYR A 318 29.55 -9.52 -10.72
C TYR A 318 29.54 -7.99 -10.65
N LEU A 319 29.47 -7.30 -11.79
CA LEU A 319 29.31 -5.85 -11.82
C LEU A 319 27.96 -5.41 -11.24
N LYS A 320 26.85 -6.08 -11.63
CA LYS A 320 25.52 -5.82 -11.05
C LYS A 320 25.49 -6.08 -9.54
N MET A 321 26.16 -7.11 -9.04
CA MET A 321 26.27 -7.42 -7.63
C MET A 321 27.05 -6.33 -6.87
N ALA A 322 28.17 -5.87 -7.40
CA ALA A 322 28.97 -4.80 -6.79
C ALA A 322 28.18 -3.48 -6.71
N ILE A 323 27.49 -3.12 -7.79
CA ILE A 323 26.65 -1.91 -7.82
C ILE A 323 25.45 -2.06 -6.89
N SER A 324 24.78 -3.21 -6.88
CA SER A 324 23.63 -3.46 -5.99
C SER A 324 24.03 -3.44 -4.51
N THR A 325 25.19 -4.01 -4.18
CA THR A 325 25.73 -4.01 -2.82
C THR A 325 26.13 -2.61 -2.38
N SER A 326 26.79 -1.83 -3.24
CA SER A 326 27.14 -0.44 -2.89
C SER A 326 25.90 0.41 -2.63
N LEU A 327 24.88 0.29 -3.48
CA LEU A 327 23.64 1.05 -3.34
C LEU A 327 22.77 0.60 -2.14
N SER A 328 22.84 -0.65 -1.68
CA SER A 328 22.19 -1.09 -0.44
C SER A 328 22.96 -0.61 0.80
N HIS A 329 24.30 -0.59 0.73
CA HIS A 329 25.22 -0.11 1.78
C HIS A 329 25.37 1.42 1.81
N ALA A 330 24.47 2.16 1.16
CA ALA A 330 24.31 3.59 1.40
C ALA A 330 23.93 3.89 2.87
N LYS A 331 23.35 2.91 3.55
CA LYS A 331 22.99 2.86 4.98
C LYS A 331 23.60 1.62 5.63
N ASP A 332 23.69 1.64 6.96
CA ASP A 332 24.08 0.46 7.73
C ASP A 332 23.05 -0.68 7.56
N ILE A 333 23.56 -1.90 7.39
CA ILE A 333 22.79 -3.14 7.37
C ILE A 333 23.27 -4.00 8.54
N ARG A 334 22.33 -4.54 9.33
CA ARG A 334 22.61 -5.41 10.50
C ARG A 334 21.42 -6.32 10.75
N LEU A 335 21.57 -7.34 11.58
CA LEU A 335 20.43 -8.15 12.04
C LEU A 335 19.33 -7.26 12.65
N TRP A 336 18.09 -7.53 12.24
CA TRP A 336 16.92 -6.72 12.55
C TRP A 336 16.47 -6.72 14.02
N THR A 337 17.10 -7.53 14.88
CA THR A 337 16.88 -7.54 16.34
C THR A 337 17.66 -6.44 17.07
N GLY A 338 18.55 -5.72 16.38
CA GLY A 338 19.43 -4.72 16.97
C GLY A 338 20.67 -5.33 17.65
N ASN A 339 21.71 -4.50 17.84
CA ASN A 339 23.00 -4.80 18.50
C ASN A 339 23.95 -5.79 17.81
N ALA A 340 23.63 -6.25 16.61
CA ALA A 340 24.51 -7.12 15.83
C ALA A 340 25.54 -6.33 15.00
N GLN A 341 26.50 -7.03 14.39
CA GLN A 341 27.58 -6.42 13.62
C GLN A 341 27.02 -5.74 12.36
N VAL A 342 27.58 -4.58 12.02
CA VAL A 342 27.25 -3.91 10.75
C VAL A 342 27.90 -4.68 9.60
N SER A 343 27.10 -4.96 8.58
CA SER A 343 27.49 -5.62 7.33
C SER A 343 28.63 -4.88 6.64
N ASP A 344 29.65 -5.62 6.22
CA ASP A 344 30.74 -5.12 5.40
C ASP A 344 30.42 -5.34 3.91
N PRO A 345 30.46 -4.30 3.06
CA PRO A 345 30.04 -4.42 1.67
C PRO A 345 30.90 -5.40 0.85
N CYS A 346 32.21 -5.53 1.12
CA CYS A 346 33.05 -6.51 0.44
C CYS A 346 32.69 -7.93 0.84
N THR A 347 32.52 -8.16 2.14
CA THR A 347 32.14 -9.45 2.71
C THR A 347 30.77 -9.89 2.16
N ARG A 348 29.79 -8.98 2.13
CA ARG A 348 28.46 -9.23 1.53
C ARG A 348 28.56 -9.63 0.06
N TYR A 349 29.37 -8.91 -0.72
CA TYR A 349 29.60 -9.22 -2.14
C TYR A 349 30.23 -10.62 -2.32
N GLU A 350 31.28 -10.92 -1.55
CA GLU A 350 31.99 -12.19 -1.56
C GLU A 350 31.06 -13.36 -1.21
N ILE A 351 30.24 -13.24 -0.17
CA ILE A 351 29.30 -14.29 0.23
C ILE A 351 28.32 -14.62 -0.90
N TYR A 352 27.67 -13.62 -1.49
CA TYR A 352 26.72 -13.88 -2.57
C TYR A 352 27.41 -14.46 -3.83
N LYS A 353 28.64 -14.04 -4.10
CA LYS A 353 29.44 -14.57 -5.21
C LYS A 353 29.77 -16.04 -4.96
N ASP A 354 30.15 -16.39 -3.75
CA ASP A 354 30.46 -17.77 -3.36
C ASP A 354 29.22 -18.66 -3.40
N LEU A 355 28.09 -18.21 -2.84
CA LEU A 355 26.80 -18.93 -2.91
C LEU A 355 26.34 -19.22 -4.34
N TYR A 356 26.61 -18.29 -5.26
CA TYR A 356 26.36 -18.48 -6.69
C TYR A 356 27.32 -19.51 -7.30
N ASN A 357 28.62 -19.33 -7.10
CA ASN A 357 29.66 -20.15 -7.72
C ASN A 357 29.69 -21.60 -7.23
N ASN A 358 29.37 -21.83 -5.96
CA ASN A 358 29.33 -23.17 -5.38
C ASN A 358 27.98 -23.89 -5.58
N GLY A 359 27.01 -23.22 -6.21
CA GLY A 359 25.69 -23.78 -6.51
C GLY A 359 24.74 -23.90 -5.31
N LEU A 360 25.11 -23.43 -4.11
CA LEU A 360 24.22 -23.46 -2.94
C LEU A 360 22.96 -22.62 -3.16
N MET A 361 23.09 -21.47 -3.84
CA MET A 361 21.95 -20.65 -4.22
C MET A 361 20.94 -21.44 -5.08
N ALA A 362 21.43 -22.27 -6.02
CA ALA A 362 20.60 -23.07 -6.92
C ALA A 362 19.80 -24.15 -6.18
N GLN A 363 20.31 -24.63 -5.05
CA GLN A 363 19.68 -25.70 -4.30
C GLN A 363 18.42 -25.22 -3.57
N GLY A 364 18.32 -23.94 -3.23
CA GLY A 364 17.14 -23.35 -2.56
C GLY A 364 16.42 -22.25 -3.35
N GLY A 365 17.01 -21.76 -4.43
CA GLY A 365 16.46 -20.69 -5.26
C GLY A 365 16.51 -21.00 -6.74
N ASN A 366 16.61 -19.93 -7.54
CA ASN A 366 16.75 -20.01 -8.98
C ASN A 366 17.92 -19.12 -9.42
N THR A 367 19.04 -19.74 -9.76
CA THR A 367 20.27 -19.04 -10.12
C THR A 367 20.16 -18.28 -11.44
N GLU A 368 19.34 -18.77 -12.38
CA GLU A 368 19.06 -18.07 -13.64
C GLU A 368 18.25 -16.80 -13.40
N LEU A 369 17.28 -16.86 -12.46
CA LEU A 369 16.57 -15.68 -11.99
C LEU A 369 17.56 -14.67 -11.41
N PHE A 370 18.41 -15.09 -10.46
CA PHE A 370 19.38 -14.19 -9.82
C PHE A 370 20.34 -13.54 -10.83
N LYS A 371 20.86 -14.33 -11.78
CA LYS A 371 21.76 -13.85 -12.85
C LYS A 371 21.15 -12.74 -13.69
N ASN A 372 19.84 -12.82 -13.93
CA ASN A 372 19.11 -11.91 -14.80
C ASN A 372 18.44 -10.74 -14.05
N LEU A 373 18.59 -10.65 -12.72
CA LEU A 373 18.01 -9.51 -11.99
C LEU A 373 18.64 -8.18 -12.44
N PRO A 374 17.84 -7.15 -12.74
CA PRO A 374 18.34 -5.79 -12.84
C PRO A 374 18.80 -5.32 -11.46
N VAL A 375 19.72 -4.34 -11.42
CA VAL A 375 20.25 -3.77 -10.17
C VAL A 375 19.13 -3.37 -9.21
N GLU A 376 18.05 -2.78 -9.73
CA GLU A 376 16.87 -2.38 -8.95
C GLU A 376 16.31 -3.51 -8.06
N LEU A 377 16.22 -4.74 -8.58
CA LEU A 377 15.73 -5.91 -7.84
C LEU A 377 16.85 -6.61 -7.06
N MET A 378 18.06 -6.65 -7.60
CA MET A 378 19.20 -7.29 -6.94
C MET A 378 19.60 -6.57 -5.64
N ARG A 379 19.34 -5.26 -5.53
CA ARG A 379 19.47 -4.52 -4.27
C ARG A 379 18.57 -5.06 -3.15
N TRP A 380 17.40 -5.58 -3.50
CA TRP A 380 16.50 -6.24 -2.54
C TRP A 380 16.95 -7.66 -2.18
N VAL A 381 18.01 -8.17 -2.81
CA VAL A 381 18.74 -9.37 -2.35
C VAL A 381 19.86 -8.96 -1.41
N THR A 382 20.66 -7.97 -1.81
CA THR A 382 21.85 -7.54 -1.05
C THR A 382 21.52 -6.68 0.18
N ASP A 383 20.30 -6.13 0.29
CA ASP A 383 19.77 -5.46 1.50
C ASP A 383 19.19 -6.45 2.54
N ASN A 384 19.82 -7.61 2.69
CA ASN A 384 19.37 -8.65 3.59
C ASN A 384 19.74 -8.30 5.05
N LYS A 385 18.72 -8.01 5.88
CA LYS A 385 18.84 -7.54 7.27
C LYS A 385 19.25 -8.65 8.26
N ILE A 386 20.40 -9.27 8.00
CA ILE A 386 21.03 -10.33 8.77
C ILE A 386 22.54 -10.07 8.80
N ASP A 387 23.24 -10.58 9.82
CA ASP A 387 24.69 -10.52 9.87
C ASP A 387 25.31 -11.32 8.71
N ASP A 388 26.45 -10.85 8.19
CA ASP A 388 27.12 -11.46 7.03
C ASP A 388 27.40 -12.95 7.24
N GLU A 389 28.01 -13.32 8.36
CA GLU A 389 28.31 -14.73 8.69
C GLU A 389 27.07 -15.62 8.77
N GLU A 390 25.91 -15.06 9.12
CA GLU A 390 24.67 -15.81 9.28
C GLU A 390 24.00 -16.14 7.95
N ILE A 391 24.41 -15.52 6.84
CA ILE A 391 23.90 -15.84 5.51
C ILE A 391 24.26 -17.29 5.14
N ASN A 392 25.53 -17.65 5.24
CA ASN A 392 26.01 -19.01 4.94
C ASN A 392 25.39 -20.04 5.89
N TRP A 393 25.28 -19.68 7.17
CA TRP A 393 24.59 -20.49 8.17
C TRP A 393 23.13 -20.73 7.78
N LEU A 394 22.39 -19.67 7.44
CA LEU A 394 20.97 -19.76 7.11
C LEU A 394 20.73 -20.57 5.83
N VAL A 395 21.58 -20.44 4.82
CA VAL A 395 21.53 -21.27 3.60
C VAL A 395 21.63 -22.74 3.96
N ASN A 396 22.67 -23.13 4.70
CA ASN A 396 22.89 -24.54 5.06
C ASN A 396 21.74 -25.06 5.94
N HIS A 397 21.34 -24.29 6.95
CA HIS A 397 20.24 -24.66 7.84
C HIS A 397 18.91 -24.83 7.08
N ALA A 398 18.61 -23.96 6.12
CA ALA A 398 17.41 -24.06 5.30
C ALA A 398 17.47 -25.23 4.32
N LEU A 399 18.62 -25.51 3.71
CA LEU A 399 18.80 -26.69 2.85
C LEU A 399 18.67 -28.00 3.62
N ASP A 400 19.13 -28.07 4.86
CA ASP A 400 18.92 -29.23 5.73
C ASP A 400 17.43 -29.45 6.01
N LYS A 401 16.66 -28.38 6.29
CA LYS A 401 15.20 -28.47 6.42
C LYS A 401 14.51 -28.92 5.13
N LYS A 402 14.99 -28.43 3.99
CA LYS A 402 14.50 -28.86 2.66
C LYS A 402 14.74 -30.36 2.46
N ALA A 403 15.93 -30.85 2.78
CA ALA A 403 16.28 -32.27 2.68
C ALA A 403 15.42 -33.16 3.58
N GLN A 404 14.95 -32.63 4.71
CA GLN A 404 14.00 -33.30 5.62
C GLN A 404 12.54 -33.23 5.14
N GLY A 405 12.26 -32.61 3.98
CA GLY A 405 10.91 -32.44 3.44
C GLY A 405 10.13 -31.26 4.01
N GLY A 406 10.76 -30.39 4.80
CA GLY A 406 10.16 -29.18 5.34
C GLY A 406 10.04 -28.05 4.30
N ASN A 407 9.07 -27.16 4.49
CA ASN A 407 8.96 -25.94 3.69
C ASN A 407 10.02 -24.93 4.13
N TYR A 408 11.22 -25.05 3.57
CA TYR A 408 12.40 -24.28 3.97
C TYR A 408 12.28 -22.76 3.74
N LEU A 409 11.34 -22.29 2.92
CA LEU A 409 11.07 -20.87 2.72
C LEU A 409 9.93 -20.35 3.62
N ASP A 410 9.33 -21.22 4.44
CA ASP A 410 8.29 -20.84 5.37
C ASP A 410 8.86 -20.49 6.74
N ALA A 411 8.71 -19.23 7.16
CA ALA A 411 9.20 -18.79 8.47
C ALA A 411 8.58 -19.59 9.63
N TYR A 412 7.34 -20.10 9.49
CA TYR A 412 6.70 -20.95 10.49
C TYR A 412 7.35 -22.34 10.63
N THR A 413 8.21 -22.75 9.70
CA THR A 413 9.06 -23.95 9.85
C THR A 413 10.10 -23.75 10.96
N TYR A 414 10.48 -22.50 11.25
CA TYR A 414 11.61 -22.18 12.14
C TYR A 414 11.18 -21.45 13.41
N ILE A 415 10.15 -20.60 13.34
CA ILE A 415 9.77 -19.69 14.41
C ILE A 415 8.39 -20.06 14.93
N ASN A 416 8.30 -20.25 16.25
CA ASN A 416 7.03 -20.30 16.95
C ASN A 416 6.48 -18.88 17.19
N TYR A 417 5.18 -18.67 16.96
CA TYR A 417 4.55 -17.38 17.24
C TYR A 417 4.38 -17.19 18.75
N THR A 418 5.03 -16.17 19.31
CA THR A 418 4.93 -15.85 20.74
C THR A 418 5.14 -14.36 20.99
N SER A 419 4.46 -13.81 22.00
CA SER A 419 4.64 -12.42 22.46
C SER A 419 5.60 -12.29 23.66
N GLY A 420 6.02 -13.40 24.26
CA GLY A 420 6.87 -13.44 25.46
C GLY A 420 8.36 -13.69 25.18
N PHE A 421 8.83 -13.44 23.96
CA PHE A 421 10.22 -13.66 23.56
C PHE A 421 11.16 -12.66 24.24
N ASP A 422 12.34 -13.13 24.66
CA ASP A 422 13.45 -12.29 25.12
C ASP A 422 14.79 -12.90 24.70
N TYR A 423 15.46 -12.25 23.74
CA TYR A 423 16.76 -12.69 23.23
C TYR A 423 17.92 -12.38 24.20
N ASN A 424 17.68 -11.68 25.32
CA ASN A 424 18.68 -11.38 26.34
C ASN A 424 18.68 -12.37 27.52
N ARG A 425 17.91 -13.46 27.45
CA ARG A 425 17.94 -14.51 28.49
C ARG A 425 19.32 -15.15 28.61
N ASP A 426 19.77 -15.37 29.84
CA ASP A 426 21.12 -15.88 30.13
C ASP A 426 21.42 -17.23 29.45
N LYS A 427 20.41 -18.07 29.23
CA LYS A 427 20.56 -19.37 28.53
C LYS A 427 21.21 -19.26 27.14
N TYR A 428 21.13 -18.10 26.49
CA TYR A 428 21.70 -17.86 25.16
C TYR A 428 23.19 -17.47 25.18
N TYR A 429 23.73 -17.16 26.36
CA TYR A 429 25.09 -16.66 26.55
C TYR A 429 25.90 -17.48 27.56
N ASP A 430 25.27 -18.43 28.24
CA ASP A 430 25.95 -19.31 29.19
C ASP A 430 26.91 -20.25 28.46
N GLN A 431 28.21 -20.10 28.71
CA GLN A 431 29.25 -20.90 28.08
C GLN A 431 29.04 -22.42 28.26
N SER A 432 28.40 -22.85 29.36
CA SER A 432 28.10 -24.27 29.61
C SER A 432 27.04 -24.85 28.68
N LYS A 433 26.28 -24.01 27.98
CA LYS A 433 25.24 -24.39 27.01
C LYS A 433 25.70 -24.34 25.55
N PHE A 434 26.97 -24.02 25.29
CA PHE A 434 27.48 -23.92 23.93
C PHE A 434 27.25 -25.21 23.13
N ASP A 435 27.62 -26.36 23.69
CA ASP A 435 27.45 -27.66 23.02
C ASP A 435 25.97 -27.99 22.75
N GLU A 436 25.05 -27.60 23.64
CA GLU A 436 23.61 -27.78 23.46
C GLU A 436 23.12 -27.02 22.22
N TRP A 437 23.46 -25.73 22.12
CA TRP A 437 23.06 -24.91 20.98
C TRP A 437 23.80 -25.28 19.70
N ASN A 438 25.07 -25.63 19.79
CA ASN A 438 25.85 -26.07 18.62
C ASN A 438 25.28 -27.36 18.03
N ASN A 439 24.92 -28.34 18.85
CA ASN A 439 24.31 -29.57 18.35
C ASN A 439 22.93 -29.34 17.69
N LYS A 440 22.18 -28.31 18.13
CA LYS A 440 20.84 -28.02 17.60
C LYS A 440 20.87 -27.14 16.35
N TYR A 441 21.76 -26.15 16.33
CA TYR A 441 21.74 -25.07 15.33
C TYR A 441 23.03 -24.99 14.51
N ASN A 442 24.08 -25.74 14.84
CA ASN A 442 25.39 -25.66 14.20
C ASN A 442 25.97 -24.23 14.22
N ILE A 443 26.20 -23.70 15.43
CA ILE A 443 26.61 -22.30 15.66
C ILE A 443 28.12 -22.14 15.80
N GLU A 444 28.91 -23.20 15.67
CA GLU A 444 30.37 -23.16 15.80
C GLU A 444 31.05 -22.20 14.81
N SER A 445 30.43 -21.96 13.65
CA SER A 445 30.92 -21.02 12.65
C SER A 445 30.52 -19.57 12.92
N LEU A 446 29.69 -19.30 13.94
CA LEU A 446 29.18 -17.97 14.25
C LEU A 446 29.98 -17.33 15.38
N THR A 447 30.27 -16.04 15.24
CA THR A 447 31.00 -15.28 16.24
C THR A 447 30.07 -14.67 17.29
N GLY A 448 30.63 -14.25 18.43
CA GLY A 448 29.90 -13.48 19.46
C GLY A 448 29.12 -14.31 20.49
N TYR A 449 29.10 -15.65 20.39
CA TYR A 449 28.52 -16.48 21.45
C TYR A 449 29.14 -16.16 22.82
N GLY A 450 28.30 -16.11 23.86
CA GLY A 450 28.71 -15.74 25.22
C GLY A 450 28.70 -14.23 25.51
N THR A 451 28.56 -13.37 24.49
CA THR A 451 28.50 -11.91 24.69
C THR A 451 27.06 -11.42 24.77
N LYS A 452 26.59 -11.12 25.98
CA LYS A 452 25.20 -10.67 26.20
C LYS A 452 24.87 -9.42 25.40
N GLY A 453 23.73 -9.46 24.72
CA GLY A 453 23.23 -8.37 23.88
C GLY A 453 23.62 -8.47 22.40
N ILE A 454 24.56 -9.36 22.03
CA ILE A 454 24.83 -9.70 20.63
C ILE A 454 23.84 -10.79 20.21
N HIS A 455 22.79 -10.39 19.49
CA HIS A 455 21.76 -11.29 19.01
C HIS A 455 22.17 -11.99 17.71
N LYS A 456 21.65 -13.20 17.48
CA LYS A 456 21.79 -14.00 16.26
C LYS A 456 20.43 -14.57 15.84
N LEU A 457 20.23 -14.83 14.55
CA LEU A 457 18.99 -15.33 13.98
C LEU A 457 18.58 -16.70 14.55
N TRP A 458 19.55 -17.58 14.88
CA TRP A 458 19.23 -18.86 15.53
C TRP A 458 18.57 -18.67 16.91
N MET A 459 18.86 -17.59 17.63
CA MET A 459 18.20 -17.27 18.90
C MET A 459 16.73 -16.92 18.67
N VAL A 460 16.41 -16.26 17.55
CA VAL A 460 15.02 -16.01 17.12
C VAL A 460 14.30 -17.32 16.82
N PHE A 461 14.97 -18.26 16.16
CA PHE A 461 14.40 -19.58 15.84
C PHE A 461 14.13 -20.39 17.12
N GLU A 462 14.98 -20.26 18.15
CA GLU A 462 14.78 -20.91 19.45
C GLU A 462 13.69 -20.24 20.30
N GLU A 463 13.76 -18.91 20.48
CA GLU A 463 12.89 -18.19 21.41
C GLU A 463 11.49 -17.93 20.81
N GLY A 464 11.39 -17.80 19.49
CA GLY A 464 10.19 -17.39 18.79
C GLY A 464 10.06 -15.87 18.64
N SER A 465 9.00 -15.42 17.95
CA SER A 465 8.73 -13.99 17.72
C SER A 465 7.25 -13.76 17.37
N VAL A 466 6.82 -12.50 17.35
CA VAL A 466 5.56 -12.05 16.73
C VAL A 466 5.71 -11.89 15.20
N CYS A 467 4.63 -11.46 14.53
CA CYS A 467 4.53 -11.26 13.08
C CYS A 467 5.71 -10.51 12.45
N GLY A 468 6.28 -9.51 13.14
CA GLY A 468 7.44 -8.77 12.67
C GLY A 468 8.68 -9.64 12.44
N GLY A 469 9.00 -10.56 13.35
CA GLY A 469 10.15 -11.46 13.18
C GLY A 469 9.89 -12.57 12.17
N LEU A 470 8.64 -13.04 12.04
CA LEU A 470 8.23 -13.95 10.97
C LEU A 470 8.42 -13.30 9.60
N ALA A 471 7.93 -12.07 9.41
CA ALA A 471 8.07 -11.34 8.16
C ALA A 471 9.54 -11.12 7.77
N LYS A 472 10.36 -10.69 8.72
CA LYS A 472 11.80 -10.50 8.50
C LYS A 472 12.51 -11.82 8.17
N THR A 473 12.10 -12.92 8.80
CA THR A 473 12.64 -14.26 8.50
C THR A 473 12.24 -14.76 7.12
N TYR A 474 10.99 -14.54 6.67
CA TYR A 474 10.60 -14.80 5.28
C TYR A 474 11.51 -14.05 4.31
N ALA A 475 11.80 -12.78 4.58
CA ALA A 475 12.69 -11.98 3.74
C ALA A 475 14.12 -12.54 3.74
N ASN A 476 14.69 -12.82 4.92
CA ASN A 476 16.03 -13.40 5.03
C ASN A 476 16.13 -14.72 4.26
N LEU A 477 15.16 -15.63 4.41
CA LEU A 477 15.11 -16.92 3.71
C LEU A 477 15.07 -16.76 2.19
N SER A 478 14.27 -15.83 1.65
CA SER A 478 14.25 -15.56 0.20
C SER A 478 15.57 -14.97 -0.29
N GLN A 479 16.09 -13.98 0.43
CA GLN A 479 17.26 -13.21 0.02
C GLN A 479 18.55 -14.03 0.04
N VAL A 480 18.71 -14.99 0.97
CA VAL A 480 19.92 -15.85 0.95
C VAL A 480 19.98 -16.78 -0.27
N PHE A 481 18.83 -17.07 -0.89
CA PHE A 481 18.73 -17.83 -2.14
C PHE A 481 18.60 -16.95 -3.40
N GLY A 482 18.99 -15.68 -3.32
CA GLY A 482 19.04 -14.78 -4.47
C GLY A 482 17.68 -14.27 -4.94
N MET A 483 16.62 -14.42 -4.13
CA MET A 483 15.28 -13.94 -4.49
C MET A 483 14.98 -12.61 -3.79
N PRO A 484 14.62 -11.54 -4.53
CA PRO A 484 14.21 -10.28 -3.95
C PRO A 484 13.06 -10.45 -2.96
N ALA A 485 13.21 -9.85 -1.78
CA ALA A 485 12.14 -9.82 -0.79
C ALA A 485 12.24 -8.57 0.07
N ALA A 486 11.11 -8.16 0.64
CA ALA A 486 11.07 -7.03 1.55
C ALA A 486 9.88 -7.15 2.52
N VAL A 487 10.07 -6.68 3.75
CA VAL A 487 9.00 -6.57 4.73
C VAL A 487 8.05 -5.42 4.34
N LEU A 488 6.77 -5.63 4.63
CA LEU A 488 5.69 -4.65 4.49
C LEU A 488 4.79 -4.65 5.73
N GLY A 489 4.04 -3.57 5.92
CA GLY A 489 3.04 -3.43 6.98
C GLY A 489 1.61 -3.66 6.49
N GLN A 490 0.78 -4.16 7.40
CA GLN A 490 -0.68 -4.28 7.26
C GLN A 490 -1.33 -3.80 8.58
N PRO A 491 -2.63 -3.46 8.60
CA PRO A 491 -3.31 -3.05 9.84
C PRO A 491 -3.07 -4.01 11.01
N GLY A 492 -2.25 -3.60 11.98
CA GLY A 492 -1.89 -4.40 13.16
C GLY A 492 -0.98 -5.60 12.90
N HIS A 493 -0.33 -5.68 11.72
CA HIS A 493 0.39 -6.88 11.28
C HIS A 493 1.59 -6.57 10.38
N ALA A 494 2.53 -7.51 10.28
CA ALA A 494 3.70 -7.42 9.41
C ALA A 494 3.74 -8.63 8.47
N ALA A 495 3.99 -8.38 7.21
CA ALA A 495 4.01 -9.38 6.13
C ALA A 495 5.24 -9.16 5.24
N THR A 496 5.41 -9.99 4.20
CA THR A 496 6.61 -9.97 3.35
C THR A 496 6.27 -10.11 1.89
N LEU A 497 6.80 -9.22 1.06
CA LEU A 497 6.87 -9.40 -0.39
C LEU A 497 7.96 -10.40 -0.72
N THR A 498 7.63 -11.40 -1.51
CA THR A 498 8.60 -12.36 -2.07
C THR A 498 8.46 -12.40 -3.58
N TYR A 499 9.59 -12.33 -4.28
CA TYR A 499 9.69 -12.40 -5.73
C TYR A 499 9.86 -13.83 -6.24
N SER A 500 9.31 -14.10 -7.42
CA SER A 500 9.49 -15.30 -8.21
C SER A 500 9.32 -14.96 -9.69
N GLN A 501 9.48 -15.95 -10.58
CA GLN A 501 9.16 -15.81 -12.00
C GLN A 501 8.15 -16.88 -12.43
N ASN A 502 7.30 -16.53 -13.39
CA ASN A 502 6.46 -17.51 -14.07
C ASN A 502 7.28 -18.33 -15.09
N SER A 503 6.63 -19.27 -15.79
CA SER A 503 7.27 -20.12 -16.80
C SER A 503 7.82 -19.36 -18.02
N GLN A 504 7.47 -18.09 -18.20
CA GLN A 504 7.97 -17.20 -19.27
C GLN A 504 9.11 -16.30 -18.78
N GLY A 505 9.57 -16.46 -17.54
CA GLY A 505 10.59 -15.59 -16.93
C GLY A 505 10.08 -14.22 -16.49
N LYS A 506 8.76 -13.99 -16.48
CA LYS A 506 8.16 -12.73 -16.05
C LYS A 506 7.98 -12.70 -14.54
N GLY A 507 8.25 -11.55 -13.92
CA GLY A 507 8.26 -11.42 -12.46
C GLY A 507 6.88 -11.54 -11.83
N ILE A 508 6.80 -12.27 -10.71
CA ILE A 508 5.60 -12.43 -9.88
C ILE A 508 5.94 -12.10 -8.43
N TRP A 509 5.08 -11.31 -7.80
CA TRP A 509 5.13 -10.96 -6.39
C TRP A 509 4.03 -11.64 -5.60
N SER A 510 4.38 -12.17 -4.43
CA SER A 510 3.45 -12.73 -3.45
C SER A 510 3.63 -12.05 -2.10
N ILE A 511 2.54 -11.96 -1.32
CA ILE A 511 2.59 -11.53 0.08
C ILE A 511 2.59 -12.79 0.96
N LYS A 512 3.61 -12.96 1.79
CA LYS A 512 3.73 -14.01 2.81
C LYS A 512 3.33 -13.45 4.16
N ASN A 513 2.80 -14.32 5.02
CA ASN A 513 2.17 -13.90 6.28
C ASN A 513 1.08 -12.85 6.03
N ASP A 514 0.22 -13.06 5.02
CA ASP A 514 -0.75 -12.07 4.55
C ASP A 514 -2.09 -12.16 5.29
N ILE A 515 -2.61 -11.03 5.78
CA ILE A 515 -3.96 -10.95 6.39
C ILE A 515 -4.87 -9.89 5.74
N SER A 516 -4.34 -9.03 4.87
CA SER A 516 -5.11 -7.90 4.29
C SER A 516 -4.96 -7.76 2.77
N GLY A 517 -4.15 -8.59 2.14
CA GLY A 517 -3.90 -8.59 0.71
C GLY A 517 -3.28 -7.28 0.21
N TRP A 518 -3.39 -7.07 -1.10
CA TRP A 518 -2.84 -5.90 -1.79
C TRP A 518 -3.51 -4.57 -1.42
N VAL A 519 -4.74 -4.61 -0.93
CA VAL A 519 -5.58 -3.42 -0.69
C VAL A 519 -5.13 -2.59 0.50
N GLN A 520 -4.66 -3.26 1.56
CA GLN A 520 -4.24 -2.59 2.80
C GLN A 520 -2.81 -2.98 3.19
N SER A 521 -1.92 -2.99 2.21
CA SER A 521 -0.49 -3.21 2.42
C SER A 521 0.29 -1.92 2.18
N GLU A 522 1.12 -1.54 3.15
CA GLU A 522 1.96 -0.33 3.10
C GLU A 522 3.44 -0.68 3.23
N LYS A 523 4.28 0.19 2.68
CA LYS A 523 5.72 0.17 2.91
C LYS A 523 6.19 1.62 3.01
N GLY A 524 6.56 2.04 4.22
CA GLY A 524 7.16 3.36 4.45
C GLY A 524 8.56 3.57 3.82
N GLU A 525 9.15 2.52 3.26
CA GLU A 525 10.43 2.52 2.54
C GLU A 525 10.22 2.55 1.02
N ARG A 526 11.31 2.79 0.26
CA ARG A 526 11.26 2.87 -1.21
C ARG A 526 10.84 1.53 -1.85
N LEU A 527 9.81 1.57 -2.69
CA LEU A 527 9.43 0.48 -3.61
C LEU A 527 10.28 0.49 -4.89
N PRO A 528 10.30 -0.58 -5.70
CA PRO A 528 11.06 -0.59 -6.96
C PRO A 528 10.70 0.60 -7.86
N LEU A 529 11.72 1.19 -8.48
CA LEU A 529 11.68 2.44 -9.25
C LEU A 529 11.29 3.69 -8.44
N GLY A 530 11.03 3.56 -7.14
CA GLY A 530 10.51 4.62 -6.29
C GLY A 530 9.02 4.92 -6.51
N TRP A 531 8.32 4.03 -7.21
CA TRP A 531 6.90 4.15 -7.54
C TRP A 531 6.05 3.66 -6.35
N GLY A 532 5.16 4.49 -5.81
CA GLY A 532 4.42 4.20 -4.57
C GLY A 532 5.16 4.64 -3.30
N SER A 533 6.09 5.59 -3.42
CA SER A 533 6.93 6.09 -2.33
C SER A 533 7.06 7.63 -2.35
N LYS A 534 6.10 8.33 -2.94
CA LYS A 534 6.01 9.79 -3.03
C LYS A 534 4.88 10.31 -2.14
N ASP A 535 4.95 11.58 -1.74
CA ASP A 535 3.99 12.19 -0.81
C ASP A 535 2.55 12.26 -1.32
N TRP A 536 2.35 12.12 -2.63
CA TRP A 536 1.03 12.11 -3.27
C TRP A 536 0.45 10.69 -3.46
N ASP A 537 1.26 9.65 -3.27
CA ASP A 537 0.80 8.27 -3.36
C ASP A 537 -0.14 7.94 -2.20
N SER A 538 -1.08 7.02 -2.42
CA SER A 538 -1.90 6.45 -1.36
C SER A 538 -1.05 5.73 -0.32
N TYR A 539 -1.40 5.85 0.97
CA TYR A 539 -0.66 5.24 2.08
C TYR A 539 -0.44 3.72 1.92
N TYR A 540 -1.49 3.00 1.50
CA TYR A 540 -1.38 1.58 1.18
C TYR A 540 -0.89 1.39 -0.27
N SER A 541 0.40 1.66 -0.49
CA SER A 541 0.98 1.78 -1.84
C SER A 541 1.55 0.47 -2.42
N VAL A 542 1.58 -0.63 -1.69
CA VAL A 542 2.35 -1.83 -2.09
C VAL A 542 1.99 -2.37 -3.48
N SER A 543 0.74 -2.23 -3.94
CA SER A 543 0.35 -2.68 -5.29
C SER A 543 1.07 -1.96 -6.44
N TYR A 544 1.71 -0.81 -6.20
CA TYR A 544 2.56 -0.13 -7.20
C TYR A 544 3.69 -1.03 -7.71
N ILE A 545 4.14 -1.99 -6.89
CA ILE A 545 5.18 -2.95 -7.29
C ILE A 545 4.80 -3.75 -8.54
N LEU A 546 3.50 -3.95 -8.79
CA LEU A 546 3.03 -4.68 -9.98
C LEU A 546 3.24 -3.84 -11.26
N LEU A 547 3.07 -2.52 -11.18
CA LEU A 547 3.38 -1.60 -12.28
C LEU A 547 4.89 -1.52 -12.51
N ALA A 548 5.66 -1.39 -11.42
CA ALA A 548 7.12 -1.39 -11.50
C ALA A 548 7.64 -2.70 -12.10
N GLN A 549 7.07 -3.85 -11.73
CA GLN A 549 7.44 -5.14 -12.29
C GLN A 549 7.13 -5.22 -13.79
N LYS A 550 5.97 -4.73 -14.25
CA LYS A 550 5.66 -4.67 -15.68
C LYS A 550 6.73 -3.88 -16.44
N ALA A 551 7.17 -2.75 -15.89
CA ALA A 551 8.22 -1.94 -16.51
C ALA A 551 9.59 -2.65 -16.49
N LEU A 552 9.94 -3.34 -15.40
CA LEU A 552 11.18 -4.11 -15.29
C LEU A 552 11.20 -5.34 -16.22
N ASP A 553 10.05 -5.95 -16.49
CA ASP A 553 9.90 -7.03 -17.47
C ASP A 553 10.02 -6.54 -18.93
N ASP A 554 9.99 -5.21 -19.15
CA ASP A 554 10.17 -4.48 -20.41
C ASP A 554 11.39 -3.54 -20.31
N TYR A 555 12.49 -4.08 -19.77
CA TYR A 555 13.66 -3.33 -19.30
C TYR A 555 14.25 -2.37 -20.34
N ASP A 556 14.44 -2.81 -21.59
CA ASP A 556 15.04 -1.96 -22.63
C ASP A 556 14.22 -0.69 -22.89
N ASN A 557 12.89 -0.81 -22.90
CA ASN A 557 12.01 0.33 -23.09
C ASN A 557 11.90 1.18 -21.82
N LEU A 558 11.95 0.56 -20.63
CA LEU A 558 12.09 1.29 -19.36
C LEU A 558 13.34 2.16 -19.37
N ILE A 559 14.51 1.64 -19.79
CA ILE A 559 15.75 2.41 -19.84
C ILE A 559 15.66 3.55 -20.87
N LYS A 560 15.09 3.31 -22.05
CA LYS A 560 14.86 4.37 -23.04
C LYS A 560 13.93 5.47 -22.51
N ALA A 561 12.83 5.11 -21.84
CA ALA A 561 11.93 6.06 -21.21
C ALA A 561 12.64 6.84 -20.09
N ALA A 562 13.47 6.18 -19.27
CA ALA A 562 14.26 6.81 -18.24
C ALA A 562 15.25 7.84 -18.81
N TYR A 563 15.86 7.58 -19.97
CA TYR A 563 16.72 8.57 -20.64
C TYR A 563 15.94 9.81 -21.07
N TYR A 564 14.72 9.66 -21.58
CA TYR A 564 13.87 10.83 -21.84
C TYR A 564 13.51 11.56 -20.54
N ASN A 565 13.26 10.87 -19.43
CA ASN A 565 13.04 11.53 -18.14
C ASN A 565 14.27 12.29 -17.64
N TYR A 566 15.48 11.74 -17.83
CA TYR A 566 16.73 12.46 -17.53
C TYR A 566 16.89 13.69 -18.41
N LEU A 567 16.54 13.59 -19.69
CA LEU A 567 16.56 14.71 -20.62
C LEU A 567 15.53 15.77 -20.24
N ALA A 568 14.33 15.39 -19.79
CA ALA A 568 13.32 16.34 -19.34
C ALA A 568 13.83 17.18 -18.15
N ASP A 569 14.65 16.61 -17.26
CA ASP A 569 15.27 17.35 -16.16
C ASP A 569 16.35 18.34 -16.61
N VAL A 570 17.05 18.07 -17.72
CA VAL A 570 17.95 19.06 -18.37
C VAL A 570 17.16 20.32 -18.78
N TYR A 571 15.89 20.16 -19.13
CA TYR A 571 14.97 21.25 -19.51
C TYR A 571 14.00 21.66 -18.38
N LYS A 572 14.34 21.45 -17.11
CA LYS A 572 13.47 21.77 -15.95
C LYS A 572 12.93 23.21 -15.87
N ASN A 573 13.53 24.15 -16.61
CA ASN A 573 13.11 25.55 -16.68
C ASN A 573 12.37 25.90 -18.00
N ASP A 574 12.01 24.91 -18.82
CA ASP A 574 11.33 25.08 -20.12
C ASP A 574 10.21 24.03 -20.24
N SER A 575 9.02 24.36 -19.70
CA SER A 575 7.91 23.42 -19.55
C SER A 575 7.36 22.90 -20.87
N GLU A 576 7.38 23.69 -21.95
CA GLU A 576 6.90 23.21 -23.26
C GLU A 576 7.86 22.16 -23.85
N LYS A 577 9.18 22.33 -23.69
CA LYS A 577 10.14 21.27 -24.06
C LYS A 577 9.99 20.03 -23.20
N GLN A 578 9.73 20.18 -21.90
CA GLN A 578 9.45 19.03 -21.04
C GLN A 578 8.23 18.25 -21.51
N ILE A 579 7.16 18.93 -21.93
CA ILE A 579 5.96 18.30 -22.50
C ILE A 579 6.31 17.45 -23.72
N ASP A 580 7.09 17.98 -24.67
CA ASP A 580 7.51 17.24 -25.86
C ASP A 580 8.34 15.99 -25.49
N ILE A 581 9.27 16.14 -24.54
CA ILE A 581 10.14 15.05 -24.10
C ILE A 581 9.36 13.95 -23.38
N TYR A 582 8.47 14.30 -22.45
CA TYR A 582 7.66 13.30 -21.74
C TYR A 582 6.70 12.57 -22.68
N ASN A 583 6.14 13.25 -23.69
CA ASN A 583 5.32 12.56 -24.69
C ASN A 583 6.11 11.48 -25.44
N LYS A 584 7.38 11.71 -25.77
CA LYS A 584 8.24 10.67 -26.37
C LYS A 584 8.55 9.52 -25.43
N ALA A 585 8.78 9.81 -24.15
CA ALA A 585 8.95 8.77 -23.16
C ALA A 585 7.70 7.86 -23.10
N LEU A 586 6.51 8.44 -23.26
CA LEU A 586 5.23 7.74 -23.29
C LEU A 586 4.93 7.05 -24.63
N GLU A 587 5.54 7.47 -25.74
CA GLU A 587 5.53 6.70 -26.99
C GLU A 587 6.32 5.39 -26.85
N VAL A 588 7.39 5.39 -26.05
CA VAL A 588 8.19 4.19 -25.75
C VAL A 588 7.49 3.29 -24.73
N GLN A 589 6.98 3.88 -23.65
CA GLN A 589 6.31 3.15 -22.59
C GLN A 589 5.17 4.00 -22.02
N ASN A 590 3.97 3.82 -22.58
CA ASN A 590 2.79 4.66 -22.28
C ASN A 590 2.30 4.59 -20.81
N TYR A 591 2.76 3.60 -20.04
CA TYR A 591 2.47 3.41 -18.63
C TYR A 591 3.61 3.84 -17.70
N ASN A 592 4.67 4.48 -18.22
CA ASN A 592 5.79 4.92 -17.39
C ASN A 592 5.37 6.02 -16.41
N LEU A 593 5.39 5.71 -15.11
CA LEU A 593 4.82 6.57 -14.08
C LEU A 593 5.55 7.91 -13.96
N ASP A 594 6.88 7.90 -14.01
CA ASP A 594 7.69 9.12 -13.92
C ASP A 594 7.38 10.07 -15.08
N SER A 595 7.21 9.52 -16.29
CA SER A 595 6.85 10.30 -17.48
C SER A 595 5.43 10.86 -17.40
N LEU A 596 4.45 10.07 -16.93
CA LEU A 596 3.06 10.53 -16.75
C LEU A 596 2.98 11.68 -15.74
N VAL A 597 3.61 11.50 -14.57
CA VAL A 597 3.62 12.51 -13.51
C VAL A 597 4.43 13.74 -13.92
N GLY A 598 5.57 13.53 -14.60
CA GLY A 598 6.37 14.60 -15.19
C GLY A 598 5.58 15.46 -16.18
N LEU A 599 4.80 14.82 -17.07
CA LEU A 599 3.93 15.50 -18.03
C LEU A 599 2.85 16.33 -17.34
N ILE A 600 2.19 15.78 -16.31
CA ILE A 600 1.19 16.49 -15.51
C ILE A 600 1.80 17.74 -14.85
N ASN A 601 3.00 17.62 -14.28
CA ASN A 601 3.68 18.74 -13.65
C ASN A 601 4.11 19.81 -14.68
N ALA A 602 4.58 19.39 -15.85
CA ALA A 602 4.92 20.31 -16.94
C ALA A 602 3.68 21.06 -17.47
N TYR A 603 2.51 20.40 -17.56
CA TYR A 603 1.24 21.05 -17.90
C TYR A 603 0.87 22.13 -16.89
N LYS A 604 0.97 21.83 -15.59
CA LYS A 604 0.70 22.79 -14.51
C LYS A 604 1.64 24.00 -14.56
N LEU A 605 2.93 23.77 -14.83
CA LEU A 605 3.93 24.83 -14.93
C LEU A 605 3.75 25.71 -16.18
N ALA A 606 3.34 25.13 -17.31
CA ALA A 606 3.10 25.88 -18.54
C ALA A 606 1.95 26.90 -18.39
N GLY A 607 0.97 26.60 -17.54
CA GLY A 607 -0.11 27.54 -17.15
C GLY A 607 -1.10 27.91 -18.27
N ASN A 608 -0.92 27.38 -19.48
CA ASN A 608 -1.71 27.69 -20.68
C ASN A 608 -2.63 26.54 -21.14
N LYS A 609 -2.72 25.44 -20.37
CA LYS A 609 -3.50 24.25 -20.73
C LYS A 609 -4.96 24.39 -20.31
N THR A 610 -5.86 23.99 -21.19
CA THR A 610 -7.32 24.06 -20.99
C THR A 610 -7.86 22.82 -20.27
N SER A 611 -9.10 22.87 -19.78
CA SER A 611 -9.81 21.71 -19.22
C SER A 611 -9.80 20.51 -20.20
N SER A 612 -10.04 20.75 -21.49
CA SER A 612 -10.02 19.71 -22.52
C SER A 612 -8.63 19.10 -22.72
N ASP A 613 -7.55 19.88 -22.55
CA ASP A 613 -6.18 19.34 -22.62
C ASP A 613 -5.90 18.40 -21.44
N TYR A 614 -6.39 18.73 -20.25
CA TYR A 614 -6.30 17.85 -19.07
C TYR A 614 -7.19 16.62 -19.20
N LEU A 615 -8.36 16.73 -19.86
CA LEU A 615 -9.20 15.56 -20.16
C LEU A 615 -8.46 14.58 -21.11
N LYS A 616 -7.85 15.08 -22.19
CA LYS A 616 -7.02 14.24 -23.08
C LYS A 616 -5.82 13.62 -22.37
N LEU A 617 -5.21 14.35 -21.43
CA LEU A 617 -4.15 13.79 -20.58
C LEU A 617 -4.69 12.66 -19.68
N SER A 618 -5.92 12.81 -19.17
CA SER A 618 -6.59 11.79 -18.37
C SER A 618 -6.87 10.53 -19.18
N GLU A 619 -7.24 10.65 -20.46
CA GLU A 619 -7.38 9.52 -21.40
C GLU A 619 -6.06 8.77 -21.56
N LYS A 620 -4.94 9.48 -21.76
CA LYS A 620 -3.60 8.86 -21.82
C LYS A 620 -3.26 8.10 -20.53
N VAL A 621 -3.57 8.68 -19.37
CA VAL A 621 -3.38 8.02 -18.06
C VAL A 621 -4.25 6.77 -17.94
N ALA A 622 -5.52 6.83 -18.34
CA ALA A 622 -6.43 5.70 -18.33
C ALA A 622 -5.92 4.56 -19.23
N ASP A 623 -5.46 4.87 -20.44
CA ASP A 623 -4.93 3.87 -21.37
C ASP A 623 -3.66 3.19 -20.86
N GLY A 624 -2.74 3.96 -20.27
CA GLY A 624 -1.49 3.43 -19.72
C GLY A 624 -1.70 2.62 -18.44
N LEU A 625 -2.53 3.10 -17.51
CA LEU A 625 -2.63 2.57 -16.15
C LEU A 625 -3.88 1.72 -15.88
N ALA A 626 -4.72 1.44 -16.87
CA ALA A 626 -5.99 0.72 -16.69
C ALA A 626 -5.89 -0.51 -15.79
N PHE A 627 -4.85 -1.33 -15.96
CA PHE A 627 -4.67 -2.58 -15.21
C PHE A 627 -3.76 -2.45 -13.98
N PHE A 628 -3.54 -1.22 -13.53
CA PHE A 628 -2.84 -0.86 -12.29
C PHE A 628 -3.72 0.12 -11.50
N PRO A 629 -4.82 -0.36 -10.89
CA PRO A 629 -5.93 0.49 -10.48
C PRO A 629 -5.56 1.56 -9.44
N LEU A 630 -4.67 1.24 -8.49
CA LEU A 630 -4.24 2.21 -7.48
C LEU A 630 -3.36 3.31 -8.10
N PRO A 631 -2.26 3.01 -8.84
CA PRO A 631 -1.54 4.02 -9.61
C PRO A 631 -2.45 4.87 -10.51
N PHE A 632 -3.41 4.26 -11.20
CA PHE A 632 -4.37 4.97 -12.03
C PHE A 632 -5.17 6.01 -11.23
N VAL A 633 -5.80 5.60 -10.12
CA VAL A 633 -6.63 6.50 -9.30
C VAL A 633 -5.81 7.63 -8.68
N ASP A 634 -4.61 7.33 -8.18
CA ASP A 634 -3.73 8.33 -7.56
C ASP A 634 -3.24 9.35 -8.59
N VAL A 635 -2.85 8.91 -9.80
CA VAL A 635 -2.44 9.82 -10.88
C VAL A 635 -3.62 10.66 -11.39
N MET A 636 -4.81 10.08 -11.54
CA MET A 636 -6.01 10.83 -11.93
C MET A 636 -6.33 11.96 -10.94
N LYS A 637 -6.15 11.73 -9.63
CA LYS A 637 -6.32 12.75 -8.59
C LYS A 637 -5.39 13.95 -8.76
N LEU A 638 -4.19 13.76 -9.34
CA LEU A 638 -3.28 14.87 -9.64
C LEU A 638 -3.80 15.78 -10.77
N ILE A 639 -4.68 15.26 -11.63
CA ILE A 639 -5.26 15.97 -12.77
C ILE A 639 -6.59 16.62 -12.40
N GLU A 640 -7.43 15.94 -11.60
CA GLU A 640 -8.83 16.26 -11.28
C GLU A 640 -9.12 17.77 -11.11
N ASN A 641 -8.36 18.48 -10.29
CA ASN A 641 -8.58 19.91 -10.01
C ASN A 641 -8.35 20.85 -11.22
N ASN A 642 -7.78 20.35 -12.31
CA ASN A 642 -7.52 21.11 -13.54
C ASN A 642 -8.53 20.81 -14.65
N VAL A 643 -9.43 19.84 -14.43
CA VAL A 643 -10.59 19.59 -15.30
C VAL A 643 -11.74 20.45 -14.78
N THR A 644 -11.82 21.67 -15.30
CA THR A 644 -12.67 22.74 -14.74
C THR A 644 -13.98 22.97 -15.49
N ASP A 645 -14.10 22.51 -16.75
CA ASP A 645 -15.36 22.56 -17.48
C ASP A 645 -16.32 21.49 -16.95
N ASP A 646 -17.61 21.85 -16.84
CA ASP A 646 -18.65 20.98 -16.28
C ASP A 646 -18.84 19.69 -17.08
N SER A 647 -18.77 19.75 -18.40
CA SER A 647 -18.92 18.58 -19.28
C SER A 647 -17.67 17.71 -19.22
N ASP A 648 -16.49 18.33 -19.28
CA ASP A 648 -15.22 17.60 -19.15
C ASP A 648 -15.12 16.88 -17.81
N LYS A 649 -15.59 17.49 -16.72
CA LYS A 649 -15.58 16.88 -15.38
C LYS A 649 -16.43 15.62 -15.32
N VAL A 650 -17.62 15.65 -15.91
CA VAL A 650 -18.47 14.44 -16.02
C VAL A 650 -17.74 13.36 -16.82
N ILE A 651 -17.14 13.70 -17.95
CA ILE A 651 -16.41 12.73 -18.79
C ILE A 651 -15.23 12.15 -18.01
N PHE A 652 -14.50 12.98 -17.25
CA PHE A 652 -13.39 12.56 -16.40
C PHE A 652 -13.83 11.55 -15.31
N ASP A 653 -14.89 11.84 -14.57
CA ASP A 653 -15.42 10.95 -13.52
C ASP A 653 -15.91 9.62 -14.10
N MET A 654 -16.50 9.68 -15.29
CA MET A 654 -16.96 8.49 -16.00
C MET A 654 -15.81 7.68 -16.60
N LEU A 655 -14.77 8.34 -17.13
CA LEU A 655 -13.54 7.69 -17.58
C LEU A 655 -12.90 6.91 -16.44
N LYS A 656 -12.84 7.50 -15.23
CA LYS A 656 -12.38 6.81 -14.02
C LYS A 656 -13.19 5.56 -13.71
N THR A 657 -14.52 5.67 -13.72
CA THR A 657 -15.42 4.53 -13.47
C THR A 657 -15.30 3.43 -14.53
N LYS A 658 -15.28 3.79 -15.83
CA LYS A 658 -15.15 2.87 -16.97
C LYS A 658 -13.83 2.11 -16.93
N THR A 659 -12.74 2.82 -16.61
CA THR A 659 -11.40 2.24 -16.50
C THR A 659 -11.31 1.24 -15.35
N LEU A 660 -11.86 1.57 -14.18
CA LEU A 660 -11.94 0.64 -13.06
C LEU A 660 -12.82 -0.59 -13.38
N LYS A 661 -13.97 -0.42 -14.03
CA LYS A 661 -14.81 -1.54 -14.49
C LYS A 661 -14.03 -2.47 -15.42
N ARG A 662 -13.33 -1.94 -16.43
CA ARG A 662 -12.44 -2.72 -17.31
C ARG A 662 -11.39 -3.50 -16.51
N ALA A 663 -10.82 -2.90 -15.47
CA ALA A 663 -9.86 -3.57 -14.60
C ALA A 663 -10.46 -4.71 -13.76
N THR A 664 -11.76 -4.65 -13.41
CA THR A 664 -12.45 -5.77 -12.74
C THR A 664 -12.58 -7.03 -13.60
N GLU A 665 -12.39 -6.90 -14.91
CA GLU A 665 -12.46 -7.99 -15.89
C GLU A 665 -11.08 -8.45 -16.38
N ALA A 666 -9.98 -7.91 -15.81
CA ALA A 666 -8.62 -8.16 -16.27
C ALA A 666 -8.26 -9.64 -16.48
N THR A 667 -7.54 -9.92 -17.56
CA THR A 667 -7.08 -11.27 -17.92
C THR A 667 -5.56 -11.38 -17.83
N GLU A 668 -5.01 -12.59 -18.00
CA GLU A 668 -3.56 -12.81 -18.06
C GLU A 668 -2.88 -12.10 -19.24
N SER A 669 -3.62 -11.77 -20.32
CA SER A 669 -3.10 -10.95 -21.42
C SER A 669 -3.01 -9.46 -21.09
N ASP A 670 -3.80 -8.99 -20.11
CA ASP A 670 -3.80 -7.59 -19.70
C ASP A 670 -2.70 -7.29 -18.66
N THR A 671 -2.53 -8.21 -17.70
CA THR A 671 -1.53 -8.11 -16.64
C THR A 671 -1.16 -9.51 -16.12
N ILE A 672 0.08 -9.67 -15.65
CA ILE A 672 0.61 -10.95 -15.16
C ILE A 672 -0.11 -11.41 -13.88
N GLN A 673 -0.65 -10.49 -13.08
CA GLN A 673 -1.34 -10.79 -11.83
C GLN A 673 -2.79 -10.26 -11.84
N PRO A 674 -3.69 -10.84 -12.68
CA PRO A 674 -5.03 -10.29 -12.89
C PRO A 674 -5.89 -10.31 -11.64
N ASN A 675 -5.72 -11.28 -10.75
CA ASN A 675 -6.48 -11.32 -9.49
C ASN A 675 -6.15 -10.13 -8.58
N ALA A 676 -4.89 -9.72 -8.48
CA ALA A 676 -4.51 -8.55 -7.69
C ALA A 676 -5.10 -7.26 -8.28
N CYS A 677 -5.09 -7.14 -9.62
CA CYS A 677 -5.74 -6.06 -10.34
C CYS A 677 -7.25 -6.02 -10.06
N LYS A 678 -7.96 -7.15 -10.21
CA LYS A 678 -9.40 -7.26 -9.95
C LYS A 678 -9.77 -6.92 -8.51
N THR A 679 -9.02 -7.42 -7.53
CA THR A 679 -9.27 -7.14 -6.11
C THR A 679 -9.13 -5.64 -5.84
N MET A 680 -8.06 -5.00 -6.32
CA MET A 680 -7.86 -3.57 -6.12
C MET A 680 -8.91 -2.73 -6.87
N ALA A 681 -9.24 -3.10 -8.11
CA ALA A 681 -10.25 -2.42 -8.92
C ALA A 681 -11.62 -2.45 -8.24
N ASN A 682 -12.06 -3.61 -7.75
CA ASN A 682 -13.34 -3.75 -7.04
C ASN A 682 -13.37 -2.90 -5.75
N TYR A 683 -12.28 -2.89 -4.99
CA TYR A 683 -12.16 -2.05 -3.79
C TYR A 683 -12.28 -0.56 -4.12
N LEU A 684 -11.52 -0.07 -5.11
CA LEU A 684 -11.52 1.33 -5.50
C LEU A 684 -12.84 1.74 -6.16
N LEU A 685 -13.48 0.85 -6.93
CA LEU A 685 -14.79 1.10 -7.52
C LEU A 685 -15.85 1.28 -6.43
N GLY A 686 -15.82 0.48 -5.36
CA GLY A 686 -16.69 0.66 -4.19
C GLY A 686 -16.55 2.03 -3.49
N GLN A 687 -15.42 2.71 -3.67
CA GLN A 687 -15.15 4.03 -3.08
C GLN A 687 -15.34 5.20 -4.05
N ASN A 688 -15.22 4.95 -5.36
CA ASN A 688 -15.16 5.99 -6.39
C ASN A 688 -16.28 5.89 -7.43
N LYS A 689 -17.29 5.04 -7.24
CA LYS A 689 -18.40 4.91 -8.18
C LYS A 689 -19.23 6.19 -8.20
N ILE A 690 -19.12 6.93 -9.30
CA ILE A 690 -19.96 8.09 -9.59
C ILE A 690 -20.71 7.77 -10.89
N GLU A 691 -22.01 7.55 -10.80
CA GLU A 691 -22.87 7.38 -11.98
C GLU A 691 -23.34 8.75 -12.48
N LEU A 692 -23.48 8.92 -13.80
CA LEU A 692 -24.05 10.14 -14.38
C LEU A 692 -25.51 10.32 -13.97
N ALA A 693 -26.30 9.26 -14.03
CA ALA A 693 -27.72 9.28 -13.75
C ALA A 693 -28.19 7.96 -13.16
N THR A 694 -29.37 7.99 -12.54
CA THR A 694 -30.03 6.85 -11.91
C THR A 694 -31.44 6.69 -12.46
N PHE A 695 -31.98 5.47 -12.37
CA PHE A 695 -33.35 5.13 -12.71
C PHE A 695 -33.89 4.10 -11.71
N SER A 696 -35.19 4.16 -11.41
CA SER A 696 -35.88 3.14 -10.61
C SER A 696 -37.31 2.93 -11.12
N PHE A 697 -37.80 1.69 -11.11
CA PHE A 697 -39.20 1.35 -11.40
C PHE A 697 -40.14 1.69 -10.23
N ASP A 698 -39.61 1.82 -9.01
CA ASP A 698 -40.36 2.06 -7.78
C ASP A 698 -39.69 3.11 -6.87
N GLY A 699 -40.38 3.46 -5.79
CA GLY A 699 -39.94 4.47 -4.82
C GLY A 699 -40.29 5.91 -5.22
N GLU A 700 -39.69 6.89 -4.53
CA GLU A 700 -39.95 8.32 -4.74
C GLU A 700 -39.56 8.80 -6.15
N ASN A 701 -38.54 8.16 -6.74
CA ASN A 701 -38.02 8.48 -8.07
C ASN A 701 -38.50 7.48 -9.15
N ALA A 702 -39.61 6.79 -8.89
CA ALA A 702 -40.19 5.81 -9.83
C ALA A 702 -40.41 6.43 -11.22
N GLY A 703 -39.91 5.76 -12.25
CA GLY A 703 -40.05 6.17 -13.64
C GLY A 703 -39.23 7.40 -14.03
N LYS A 704 -38.30 7.86 -13.18
CA LYS A 704 -37.47 9.04 -13.46
C LYS A 704 -36.05 8.64 -13.84
N ILE A 705 -35.52 9.24 -14.91
CA ILE A 705 -34.07 9.31 -15.14
C ILE A 705 -33.59 10.57 -14.42
N LYS A 706 -32.77 10.41 -13.38
CA LYS A 706 -32.29 11.51 -12.53
C LYS A 706 -30.77 11.66 -12.63
N ILE A 707 -30.30 12.84 -13.03
CA ILE A 707 -28.86 13.18 -13.00
C ILE A 707 -28.38 13.15 -11.55
N ASN A 708 -27.19 12.59 -11.33
CA ASN A 708 -26.59 12.47 -10.01
C ASN A 708 -26.40 13.86 -9.37
N ASP A 709 -26.73 13.94 -8.08
CA ASP A 709 -26.71 15.18 -7.32
C ASP A 709 -25.31 15.83 -7.27
N VAL A 710 -24.22 15.07 -7.48
CA VAL A 710 -22.86 15.64 -7.62
C VAL A 710 -22.73 16.63 -8.80
N TYR A 711 -23.61 16.51 -9.79
CA TYR A 711 -23.70 17.39 -10.95
C TYR A 711 -24.93 18.33 -10.88
N SER A 712 -25.55 18.49 -9.71
CA SER A 712 -26.76 19.33 -9.56
C SER A 712 -26.51 20.79 -9.96
N ASN A 713 -25.30 21.29 -9.71
CA ASN A 713 -24.91 22.68 -9.96
C ASN A 713 -24.27 22.90 -11.34
N SER A 714 -24.12 21.87 -12.17
CA SER A 714 -23.48 21.99 -13.47
C SER A 714 -24.45 22.52 -14.54
N SER A 715 -23.95 23.14 -15.60
CA SER A 715 -24.74 23.59 -16.76
C SER A 715 -24.85 22.55 -17.88
N ILE A 716 -24.66 21.27 -17.58
CA ILE A 716 -24.65 20.19 -18.58
C ILE A 716 -26.01 20.03 -19.28
N ARG A 717 -25.98 19.77 -20.58
CA ARG A 717 -27.12 19.33 -21.39
C ARG A 717 -26.91 17.86 -21.76
N TRP A 718 -27.96 17.06 -21.70
CA TRP A 718 -27.86 15.62 -21.92
C TRP A 718 -28.99 15.10 -22.81
N GLU A 719 -28.73 13.97 -23.44
CA GLU A 719 -29.69 13.25 -24.27
C GLU A 719 -29.83 11.81 -23.78
N TYR A 720 -31.03 11.23 -23.92
CA TYR A 720 -31.27 9.83 -23.59
C TYR A 720 -31.97 9.09 -24.74
N SER A 721 -31.76 7.78 -24.76
CA SER A 721 -32.37 6.83 -25.69
C SER A 721 -32.87 5.61 -24.93
N LEU A 722 -34.03 5.10 -25.36
CA LEU A 722 -34.71 3.94 -24.80
C LEU A 722 -34.86 2.81 -25.84
N ASP A 723 -34.18 2.92 -26.99
CA ASP A 723 -34.33 2.02 -28.13
C ASP A 723 -32.99 1.59 -28.76
N GLY A 724 -31.93 1.57 -27.96
CA GLY A 724 -30.58 1.20 -28.40
C GLY A 724 -29.94 2.27 -29.30
N TRP A 725 -30.09 3.55 -28.92
CA TRP A 725 -29.51 4.72 -29.57
C TRP A 725 -30.07 5.05 -30.95
N LYS A 726 -31.23 4.50 -31.33
CA LYS A 726 -31.87 4.77 -32.64
C LYS A 726 -32.56 6.13 -32.64
N THR A 727 -33.26 6.46 -31.56
CA THR A 727 -33.85 7.78 -31.33
C THR A 727 -33.33 8.39 -30.04
N LYS A 728 -33.28 9.72 -29.99
CA LYS A 728 -32.73 10.46 -28.86
C LYS A 728 -33.64 11.61 -28.46
N LYS A 729 -33.67 11.91 -27.16
CA LYS A 729 -34.35 13.08 -26.60
C LYS A 729 -33.39 13.90 -25.78
N GLU A 730 -33.25 15.16 -26.14
CA GLU A 730 -32.34 16.12 -25.52
C GLU A 730 -33.06 16.95 -24.44
N THR A 731 -32.37 17.26 -23.35
CA THR A 731 -32.87 18.07 -22.25
C THR A 731 -31.73 18.72 -21.45
N ASP A 732 -32.07 19.78 -20.71
CA ASP A 732 -31.23 20.42 -19.69
C ASP A 732 -31.80 20.24 -18.26
N ALA A 733 -32.92 19.52 -18.14
CA ALA A 733 -33.55 19.23 -16.85
C ALA A 733 -32.69 18.28 -16.01
N LYS A 734 -32.75 18.40 -14.68
CA LYS A 734 -32.01 17.52 -13.75
C LYS A 734 -32.64 16.15 -13.57
N GLU A 735 -33.92 16.03 -13.89
CA GLU A 735 -34.62 14.76 -13.96
C GLU A 735 -35.65 14.79 -15.09
N VAL A 736 -35.89 13.62 -15.68
CA VAL A 736 -36.96 13.41 -16.67
C VAL A 736 -37.86 12.30 -16.16
N THR A 737 -39.16 12.57 -16.06
CA THR A 737 -40.17 11.55 -15.80
C THR A 737 -40.57 10.89 -17.12
N LEU A 738 -40.35 9.59 -17.25
CA LEU A 738 -40.72 8.82 -18.43
C LEU A 738 -42.25 8.65 -18.47
N SER A 739 -42.82 8.82 -19.66
CA SER A 739 -44.23 8.51 -19.89
C SER A 739 -44.48 6.99 -19.83
N LYS A 740 -45.75 6.59 -19.70
CA LYS A 740 -46.13 5.17 -19.68
C LYS A 740 -45.64 4.42 -20.93
N GLU A 741 -45.78 5.02 -22.11
CA GLU A 741 -45.31 4.46 -23.39
C GLU A 741 -43.79 4.31 -23.46
N GLU A 742 -43.05 5.17 -22.75
CA GLU A 742 -41.58 5.09 -22.66
C GLU A 742 -41.13 4.02 -21.68
N LEU A 743 -41.81 3.89 -20.55
CA LEU A 743 -41.56 2.81 -19.58
C LEU A 743 -41.78 1.43 -20.21
N GLU A 744 -42.77 1.29 -21.10
CA GLU A 744 -43.05 0.06 -21.84
C GLU A 744 -41.96 -0.30 -22.88
N LYS A 745 -41.11 0.65 -23.29
CA LYS A 745 -39.97 0.38 -24.19
C LYS A 745 -38.75 -0.16 -23.46
N LEU A 746 -38.64 0.07 -22.14
CA LEU A 746 -37.50 -0.37 -21.37
C LEU A 746 -37.38 -1.89 -21.43
N ASN A 747 -36.17 -2.36 -21.71
CA ASN A 747 -35.86 -3.78 -21.77
C ASN A 747 -34.39 -4.02 -21.46
N LYS A 748 -34.08 -5.26 -21.08
CA LYS A 748 -32.73 -5.70 -20.69
C LYS A 748 -31.70 -5.75 -21.83
N ASP A 749 -32.16 -5.68 -23.08
CA ASP A 749 -31.27 -5.83 -24.24
C ASP A 749 -30.80 -4.46 -24.77
N GLN A 750 -31.57 -3.40 -24.50
CA GLN A 750 -31.30 -2.04 -24.98
C GLN A 750 -30.91 -1.06 -23.87
N ASP A 751 -31.25 -1.37 -22.62
CA ASP A 751 -31.00 -0.55 -21.44
C ASP A 751 -31.54 0.90 -21.57
N ILE A 752 -31.22 1.75 -20.60
CA ILE A 752 -31.37 3.20 -20.75
C ILE A 752 -30.00 3.77 -21.09
N GLN A 753 -29.89 4.44 -22.23
CA GLN A 753 -28.65 5.03 -22.69
C GLN A 753 -28.73 6.55 -22.58
N ILE A 754 -27.64 7.18 -22.14
CA ILE A 754 -27.54 8.61 -21.84
C ILE A 754 -26.24 9.15 -22.42
N SER A 755 -26.21 10.37 -22.94
CA SER A 755 -24.97 11.06 -23.35
C SER A 755 -25.05 12.54 -23.03
N LEU A 756 -23.90 13.20 -22.91
CA LEU A 756 -23.86 14.66 -22.90
C LEU A 756 -23.93 15.18 -24.33
N VAL A 757 -24.72 16.24 -24.55
CA VAL A 757 -24.89 16.84 -25.87
C VAL A 757 -23.54 17.32 -26.40
N GLY A 758 -23.20 16.93 -27.63
CA GLY A 758 -21.92 17.28 -28.27
C GLY A 758 -20.78 16.31 -27.94
N THR A 759 -21.03 15.26 -27.17
CA THR A 759 -20.07 14.18 -26.91
C THR A 759 -20.47 12.90 -27.64
N SER A 760 -19.52 11.97 -27.82
CA SER A 760 -19.77 10.64 -28.38
C SER A 760 -19.91 9.54 -27.31
N GLU A 761 -19.65 9.85 -26.04
CA GLU A 761 -19.67 8.86 -24.95
C GLU A 761 -21.09 8.52 -24.53
N ILE A 762 -21.39 7.21 -24.45
CA ILE A 762 -22.70 6.69 -24.05
C ILE A 762 -22.58 6.06 -22.67
N TYR A 763 -23.48 6.45 -21.78
CA TYR A 763 -23.63 5.98 -20.42
C TYR A 763 -24.88 5.12 -20.32
N THR A 764 -24.71 3.90 -19.82
CA THR A 764 -25.81 2.93 -19.74
C THR A 764 -26.26 2.76 -18.28
N ILE A 765 -27.56 2.84 -18.04
CA ILE A 765 -28.19 2.35 -16.82
C ILE A 765 -28.75 0.95 -17.13
N ASP A 766 -28.10 -0.07 -16.58
CA ASP A 766 -28.41 -1.47 -16.85
C ASP A 766 -29.80 -1.85 -16.32
N ILE A 767 -30.68 -2.23 -17.24
CA ILE A 767 -31.99 -2.78 -16.97
C ILE A 767 -31.86 -4.31 -16.94
N THR A 768 -32.34 -4.92 -15.87
CA THR A 768 -32.34 -6.38 -15.75
C THR A 768 -33.76 -6.89 -15.56
N GLN A 769 -33.99 -8.20 -15.59
CA GLN A 769 -35.31 -8.80 -15.43
C GLN A 769 -35.30 -9.79 -14.26
N TYR A 770 -36.34 -9.80 -13.43
CA TYR A 770 -36.50 -10.86 -12.43
C TYR A 770 -36.67 -12.22 -13.11
N GLU A 771 -36.06 -13.25 -12.54
CA GLU A 771 -36.43 -14.63 -12.90
C GLU A 771 -37.88 -14.92 -12.44
N ALA A 772 -38.59 -15.76 -13.19
CA ALA A 772 -39.92 -16.20 -12.79
C ALA A 772 -39.90 -16.92 -11.42
N PRO A 773 -40.96 -16.83 -10.60
CA PRO A 773 -41.04 -17.53 -9.33
C PRO A 773 -40.89 -19.06 -9.51
N LYS A 774 -39.79 -19.64 -8.99
CA LYS A 774 -39.46 -21.08 -9.14
C LYS A 774 -39.86 -21.96 -7.95
N ASP A 775 -39.97 -21.38 -6.75
CA ASP A 775 -40.23 -22.12 -5.49
C ASP A 775 -41.42 -21.53 -4.69
N LEU A 776 -42.34 -20.85 -5.37
CA LEU A 776 -43.52 -20.29 -4.73
C LEU A 776 -44.49 -21.41 -4.32
N TYR A 777 -44.82 -21.49 -3.04
CA TYR A 777 -45.80 -22.44 -2.53
C TYR A 777 -47.19 -21.80 -2.50
N ALA A 778 -48.11 -22.35 -3.30
CA ALA A 778 -49.54 -22.08 -3.15
C ALA A 778 -50.09 -22.92 -1.99
N ASN A 779 -50.14 -22.34 -0.80
CA ASN A 779 -50.76 -22.96 0.37
C ASN A 779 -52.28 -22.84 0.24
N ASP A 780 -52.89 -23.92 -0.25
CA ASP A 780 -54.32 -23.99 -0.52
C ASP A 780 -55.16 -23.82 0.76
N LEU A 781 -54.75 -24.43 1.89
CA LEU A 781 -55.46 -24.31 3.17
C LEU A 781 -55.43 -22.88 3.72
N GLU A 782 -54.32 -22.17 3.55
CA GLU A 782 -54.23 -20.76 3.93
C GLU A 782 -54.87 -19.83 2.88
N ASN A 783 -55.20 -20.33 1.69
CA ASN A 783 -55.59 -19.57 0.49
C ASN A 783 -54.55 -18.50 0.11
N GLN A 784 -53.26 -18.84 0.21
CA GLN A 784 -52.15 -17.89 0.06
C GLN A 784 -50.90 -18.44 -0.62
N PHE A 785 -50.08 -17.53 -1.14
CA PHE A 785 -48.72 -17.80 -1.58
C PHE A 785 -47.72 -17.64 -0.42
N ARG A 786 -46.70 -18.50 -0.39
CA ARG A 786 -45.60 -18.52 0.57
C ARG A 786 -44.27 -18.86 -0.11
N GLY A 787 -43.15 -18.54 0.53
CA GLY A 787 -41.83 -18.91 0.04
C GLY A 787 -41.29 -18.06 -1.11
N PHE A 788 -41.63 -16.77 -1.16
CA PHE A 788 -41.10 -15.82 -2.15
C PHE A 788 -40.21 -14.75 -1.48
N ASN A 789 -39.29 -14.20 -2.26
CA ASN A 789 -38.40 -13.11 -1.85
C ASN A 789 -38.60 -11.91 -2.77
N GLY A 790 -39.21 -10.83 -2.24
CA GLY A 790 -39.51 -9.62 -3.00
C GLY A 790 -41.01 -9.33 -3.10
N ASN A 791 -41.37 -8.37 -3.93
CA ASN A 791 -42.77 -7.95 -4.12
C ASN A 791 -43.40 -8.77 -5.26
N LEU A 792 -44.50 -9.46 -4.97
CA LEU A 792 -45.29 -10.14 -5.99
C LEU A 792 -46.49 -9.29 -6.42
N GLU A 793 -46.94 -9.52 -7.63
CA GLU A 793 -48.28 -9.18 -8.08
C GLU A 793 -48.97 -10.41 -8.68
N TYR A 794 -50.29 -10.44 -8.61
CA TYR A 794 -51.11 -11.55 -9.05
C TYR A 794 -52.28 -11.08 -9.91
N SER A 795 -52.74 -11.97 -10.79
CA SER A 795 -53.86 -11.74 -11.69
C SER A 795 -54.82 -12.93 -11.66
N GLU A 796 -56.11 -12.64 -11.47
CA GLU A 796 -57.20 -13.63 -11.48
C GLU A 796 -57.96 -13.68 -12.81
N ASP A 797 -57.63 -12.80 -13.76
CA ASP A 797 -58.35 -12.61 -15.02
C ASP A 797 -57.49 -12.92 -16.26
N GLY A 798 -56.46 -13.77 -16.08
CA GLY A 798 -55.58 -14.20 -17.18
C GLY A 798 -54.54 -13.15 -17.59
N GLY A 799 -54.18 -12.23 -16.69
CA GLY A 799 -53.14 -11.23 -16.90
C GLY A 799 -53.65 -9.88 -17.40
N ASN A 800 -54.97 -9.67 -17.47
CA ASN A 800 -55.56 -8.41 -17.91
C ASN A 800 -55.41 -7.32 -16.83
N THR A 801 -55.59 -7.69 -15.56
CA THR A 801 -55.35 -6.82 -14.41
C THR A 801 -54.42 -7.50 -13.40
N TRP A 802 -53.54 -6.70 -12.79
CA TRP A 802 -52.54 -7.15 -11.82
C TRP A 802 -52.73 -6.40 -10.51
N ASN A 803 -52.74 -7.13 -9.40
CA ASN A 803 -52.88 -6.60 -8.05
C ASN A 803 -51.63 -6.94 -7.24
N LYS A 804 -51.13 -5.98 -6.45
CA LYS A 804 -50.01 -6.24 -5.53
C LYS A 804 -50.41 -7.31 -4.51
N TYR A 805 -49.55 -8.31 -4.32
CA TYR A 805 -49.78 -9.38 -3.36
C TYR A 805 -49.34 -8.92 -1.95
N ASP A 806 -50.26 -8.98 -1.00
CA ASP A 806 -50.00 -8.72 0.41
C ASP A 806 -50.12 -10.04 1.19
N VAL A 807 -48.99 -10.52 1.73
CA VAL A 807 -48.93 -11.80 2.44
C VAL A 807 -49.80 -11.84 3.70
N GLU A 808 -50.12 -10.69 4.30
CA GLU A 808 -50.95 -10.64 5.50
C GLU A 808 -52.43 -10.63 5.13
N ASN A 809 -52.80 -9.87 4.09
CA ASN A 809 -54.20 -9.53 3.81
C ASN A 809 -54.80 -10.21 2.58
N THR A 810 -54.01 -10.63 1.59
CA THR A 810 -54.53 -11.24 0.37
C THR A 810 -54.90 -12.70 0.59
N ARG A 811 -56.14 -13.09 0.25
CA ARG A 811 -56.62 -14.48 0.22
C ARG A 811 -57.27 -14.80 -1.13
N ILE A 812 -56.86 -15.89 -1.76
CA ILE A 812 -57.40 -16.33 -3.06
C ILE A 812 -58.45 -17.41 -2.81
N LEU A 813 -59.71 -17.00 -2.70
CA LEU A 813 -60.80 -17.91 -2.34
C LEU A 813 -61.44 -18.58 -3.56
N GLY A 814 -61.77 -19.87 -3.41
CA GLY A 814 -62.53 -20.66 -4.38
C GLY A 814 -61.67 -21.26 -5.50
N ASN A 815 -62.33 -22.02 -6.39
CA ASN A 815 -61.66 -22.66 -7.53
C ASN A 815 -61.18 -21.59 -8.54
N LYS A 816 -59.90 -21.22 -8.46
CA LYS A 816 -59.30 -20.14 -9.27
C LYS A 816 -57.95 -20.55 -9.83
N LYS A 817 -57.68 -20.09 -11.05
CA LYS A 817 -56.33 -20.03 -11.62
C LYS A 817 -55.79 -18.62 -11.43
N VAL A 818 -54.58 -18.50 -10.92
CA VAL A 818 -53.96 -17.21 -10.63
C VAL A 818 -52.58 -17.17 -11.26
N LEU A 819 -52.34 -16.15 -12.08
CA LEU A 819 -51.00 -15.85 -12.56
C LEU A 819 -50.26 -15.01 -11.52
N VAL A 820 -49.00 -15.30 -11.28
CA VAL A 820 -48.15 -14.60 -10.31
C VAL A 820 -46.81 -14.25 -10.94
N ARG A 821 -46.32 -13.04 -10.69
CA ARG A 821 -44.97 -12.63 -11.08
C ARG A 821 -44.35 -11.69 -10.03
N TYR A 822 -43.02 -11.54 -10.08
CA TYR A 822 -42.36 -10.48 -9.33
C TYR A 822 -42.65 -9.13 -9.98
N LEU A 823 -43.03 -8.14 -9.17
CA LEU A 823 -43.22 -6.75 -9.59
C LEU A 823 -41.85 -6.11 -9.90
N SER A 824 -41.82 -5.19 -10.87
CA SER A 824 -40.63 -4.40 -11.16
C SER A 824 -40.17 -3.59 -9.94
N SER A 825 -38.86 -3.48 -9.73
CA SER A 825 -38.27 -2.77 -8.59
C SER A 825 -36.81 -2.40 -8.86
N GLY A 826 -36.37 -1.21 -8.45
CA GLY A 826 -35.04 -0.69 -8.81
C GLY A 826 -34.87 -0.63 -10.33
N THR A 827 -33.79 -1.18 -10.88
CA THR A 827 -33.62 -1.33 -12.34
C THR A 827 -34.05 -2.70 -12.87
N LYS A 828 -34.74 -3.52 -12.05
CA LYS A 828 -35.26 -4.83 -12.44
C LYS A 828 -36.70 -4.75 -12.90
N MET A 829 -36.96 -5.20 -14.12
CA MET A 829 -38.29 -5.40 -14.69
C MET A 829 -39.00 -6.58 -14.02
N GLN A 830 -40.34 -6.59 -14.14
CA GLN A 830 -41.15 -7.72 -13.68
C GLN A 830 -40.70 -9.05 -14.30
N SER A 831 -40.91 -10.15 -13.58
CA SER A 831 -40.63 -11.48 -14.11
C SER A 831 -41.69 -11.93 -15.11
N GLU A 832 -41.40 -13.01 -15.84
CA GLU A 832 -42.46 -13.76 -16.52
C GLU A 832 -43.45 -14.32 -15.49
N PRO A 833 -44.76 -14.39 -15.84
CA PRO A 833 -45.78 -14.91 -14.95
C PRO A 833 -45.81 -16.44 -14.92
N VAL A 834 -46.17 -16.98 -13.75
CA VAL A 834 -46.36 -18.41 -13.51
C VAL A 834 -47.78 -18.66 -13.02
N GLU A 835 -48.44 -19.69 -13.54
CA GLU A 835 -49.80 -20.06 -13.16
C GLU A 835 -49.81 -20.99 -11.95
N TYR A 836 -50.64 -20.66 -10.96
CA TYR A 836 -50.98 -21.50 -9.82
C TYR A 836 -52.50 -21.71 -9.76
N SER A 837 -52.93 -22.71 -9.01
CA SER A 837 -54.36 -23.00 -8.80
C SER A 837 -54.69 -23.08 -7.32
N PHE A 838 -55.83 -22.53 -6.94
CA PHE A 838 -56.45 -22.68 -5.62
C PHE A 838 -57.77 -23.45 -5.77
N THR A 839 -58.14 -24.19 -4.72
CA THR A 839 -59.40 -24.92 -4.66
C THR A 839 -60.36 -24.32 -3.64
N GLU A 840 -61.64 -24.67 -3.75
CA GLU A 840 -62.64 -24.26 -2.76
C GLU A 840 -62.45 -25.00 -1.43
N ASP A 841 -62.47 -24.26 -0.32
CA ASP A 841 -62.40 -24.79 1.04
C ASP A 841 -63.54 -25.77 1.33
N ASN A 842 -63.25 -27.06 1.23
CA ASN A 842 -64.25 -28.13 1.30
C ASN A 842 -64.23 -28.92 2.62
N GLN A 843 -63.48 -28.45 3.63
CA GLN A 843 -63.40 -29.17 4.90
C GLN A 843 -64.74 -29.06 5.64
N PRO A 844 -65.29 -30.18 6.16
CA PRO A 844 -66.57 -30.19 6.86
C PRO A 844 -66.50 -29.44 8.18
N ASP A 845 -67.64 -28.98 8.69
CA ASP A 845 -67.73 -28.28 9.98
C ASP A 845 -67.18 -29.10 11.16
N THR A 846 -67.20 -30.44 11.05
CA THR A 846 -66.65 -31.36 12.05
C THR A 846 -65.12 -31.50 12.00
N ARG A 847 -64.45 -30.92 10.99
CA ARG A 847 -62.99 -30.91 10.81
C ARG A 847 -62.57 -29.68 10.00
N LYS A 848 -62.94 -28.50 10.46
CA LYS A 848 -62.63 -27.23 9.81
C LYS A 848 -61.17 -26.84 10.07
N TYR A 849 -60.47 -26.34 9.06
CA TYR A 849 -59.09 -25.89 9.20
C TYR A 849 -58.99 -24.61 10.06
N ILE A 850 -57.99 -24.55 10.94
CA ILE A 850 -57.63 -23.37 11.71
C ILE A 850 -56.50 -22.63 10.99
N GLN A 851 -56.77 -21.40 10.55
CA GLN A 851 -55.76 -20.55 9.93
C GLN A 851 -54.58 -20.29 10.88
N LEU A 852 -53.35 -20.39 10.36
CA LEU A 852 -52.13 -20.31 11.16
C LEU A 852 -51.91 -18.96 11.82
N LYS A 853 -52.51 -17.87 11.33
CA LYS A 853 -52.52 -16.57 12.03
C LYS A 853 -53.16 -16.65 13.43
N ASN A 854 -53.99 -17.67 13.67
CA ASN A 854 -54.63 -17.94 14.96
C ASN A 854 -53.84 -18.97 15.80
N VAL A 855 -52.63 -19.32 15.39
CA VAL A 855 -51.76 -20.32 16.02
C VAL A 855 -50.42 -19.66 16.34
N SER A 856 -49.98 -19.77 17.59
CA SER A 856 -48.70 -19.25 18.06
C SER A 856 -47.82 -20.37 18.59
N LEU A 857 -46.52 -20.27 18.38
CA LEU A 857 -45.55 -21.22 18.95
C LEU A 857 -45.52 -21.07 20.48
N TYR A 858 -45.72 -22.16 21.22
CA TYR A 858 -45.73 -22.15 22.68
C TYR A 858 -44.42 -22.67 23.28
N LYS A 859 -44.15 -23.97 23.11
CA LYS A 859 -42.91 -24.62 23.58
C LYS A 859 -42.46 -25.69 22.60
N TYR A 860 -41.16 -25.91 22.54
CA TYR A 860 -40.53 -26.97 21.75
C TYR A 860 -39.30 -27.48 22.51
N SER A 861 -38.80 -28.65 22.12
CA SER A 861 -37.63 -29.28 22.76
C SER A 861 -36.36 -28.44 22.57
N SER A 862 -35.92 -28.25 21.33
CA SER A 862 -34.85 -27.33 20.95
C SER A 862 -34.93 -26.99 19.46
N GLN A 863 -34.09 -26.09 18.95
CA GLN A 863 -33.97 -25.80 17.52
C GLN A 863 -32.50 -25.68 17.13
N GLN A 864 -32.17 -26.09 15.90
CA GLN A 864 -30.78 -26.08 15.43
C GLN A 864 -30.24 -24.66 15.21
N ASN A 865 -31.08 -23.74 14.73
CA ASN A 865 -30.75 -22.33 14.53
C ASN A 865 -32.02 -21.46 14.49
N ASN A 866 -31.85 -20.15 14.32
CA ASN A 866 -32.96 -19.18 14.22
C ASN A 866 -33.39 -18.89 12.77
N GLY A 867 -32.92 -19.67 11.79
CA GLY A 867 -33.17 -19.48 10.36
C GLY A 867 -33.93 -20.65 9.74
N ASP A 868 -33.26 -21.40 8.86
CA ASP A 868 -33.82 -22.49 8.06
C ASP A 868 -34.31 -23.70 8.87
N ALA A 869 -33.94 -23.81 10.14
CA ALA A 869 -34.33 -24.88 11.06
C ALA A 869 -35.02 -24.37 12.34
N ALA A 870 -35.60 -23.17 12.32
CA ALA A 870 -36.32 -22.58 13.45
C ALA A 870 -37.64 -23.30 13.74
N ALA A 871 -38.04 -23.35 15.01
CA ALA A 871 -39.31 -23.98 15.42
C ALA A 871 -40.52 -23.32 14.76
N LEU A 872 -40.51 -21.99 14.61
CA LEU A 872 -41.61 -21.23 14.00
C LEU A 872 -41.95 -21.71 12.58
N ASN A 873 -40.98 -22.25 11.84
CA ASN A 873 -41.15 -22.71 10.47
C ASN A 873 -42.17 -23.85 10.35
N MET A 874 -42.49 -24.57 11.42
CA MET A 874 -43.56 -25.58 11.37
C MET A 874 -44.98 -24.98 11.33
N ILE A 875 -45.14 -23.68 11.58
CA ILE A 875 -46.44 -22.99 11.58
C ILE A 875 -46.41 -21.68 10.78
N ASP A 876 -45.48 -21.54 9.83
CA ASP A 876 -45.38 -20.36 8.94
C ASP A 876 -46.20 -20.51 7.64
N GLY A 877 -46.75 -21.71 7.41
CA GLY A 877 -47.52 -22.08 6.22
C GLY A 877 -46.68 -22.29 4.95
N ASN A 878 -45.35 -22.34 5.06
CA ASN A 878 -44.43 -22.50 3.94
C ASN A 878 -43.84 -23.92 3.89
N ILE A 879 -44.19 -24.70 2.88
CA ILE A 879 -43.69 -26.07 2.74
C ILE A 879 -42.17 -26.17 2.47
N ASN A 880 -41.52 -25.04 2.14
CA ASN A 880 -40.11 -24.99 1.79
C ASN A 880 -39.20 -24.70 2.99
N THR A 881 -39.76 -24.31 4.12
CA THR A 881 -39.05 -24.16 5.40
C THR A 881 -39.28 -25.39 6.28
N GLY A 882 -38.61 -25.46 7.42
CA GLY A 882 -38.89 -26.47 8.42
C GLY A 882 -38.18 -26.24 9.74
N TRP A 883 -38.46 -27.12 10.68
CA TRP A 883 -37.82 -27.19 11.99
C TRP A 883 -37.03 -28.47 12.12
N HIS A 884 -35.90 -28.37 12.81
CA HIS A 884 -35.15 -29.50 13.33
C HIS A 884 -34.65 -29.13 14.73
N ASN A 885 -34.77 -30.05 15.69
CA ASN A 885 -34.14 -29.88 17.00
C ASN A 885 -32.60 -29.88 16.90
N THR A 886 -31.86 -29.67 17.98
CA THR A 886 -30.39 -29.57 17.86
C THR A 886 -29.76 -30.86 17.32
N TRP A 887 -28.69 -30.76 16.52
CA TRP A 887 -27.92 -31.93 16.07
C TRP A 887 -27.24 -32.70 17.21
N ALA A 888 -27.17 -32.13 18.42
CA ALA A 888 -26.78 -32.85 19.63
C ALA A 888 -27.78 -33.95 20.03
N GLY A 889 -29.03 -33.85 19.55
CA GLY A 889 -30.10 -34.79 19.85
C GLY A 889 -30.77 -34.53 21.20
N GLU A 890 -32.05 -34.87 21.30
CA GLU A 890 -32.88 -34.64 22.48
C GLU A 890 -33.50 -35.95 22.96
N LYS A 891 -33.37 -36.22 24.27
CA LYS A 891 -34.07 -37.35 24.89
C LYS A 891 -35.58 -37.09 24.88
N ASP A 892 -35.99 -35.89 25.26
CA ASP A 892 -37.38 -35.45 25.32
C ASP A 892 -37.71 -34.53 24.13
N LYS A 893 -38.52 -35.03 23.20
CA LYS A 893 -38.80 -34.39 21.91
C LYS A 893 -40.26 -33.98 21.87
N TYR A 894 -40.51 -32.68 21.86
CA TYR A 894 -41.88 -32.17 21.78
C TYR A 894 -41.95 -30.88 20.98
N TYR A 895 -43.16 -30.58 20.51
CA TYR A 895 -43.54 -29.34 19.86
C TYR A 895 -44.96 -28.98 20.28
N SER A 896 -45.21 -27.73 20.63
CA SER A 896 -46.51 -27.27 21.11
C SER A 896 -46.85 -25.87 20.66
N VAL A 897 -48.15 -25.66 20.47
CA VAL A 897 -48.74 -24.41 20.00
C VAL A 897 -49.82 -23.94 20.96
N GLU A 898 -50.09 -22.63 20.92
CA GLU A 898 -51.22 -21.97 21.54
C GLU A 898 -52.18 -21.48 20.44
N PHE A 899 -53.47 -21.64 20.65
CA PHE A 899 -54.51 -21.04 19.82
C PHE A 899 -54.95 -19.69 20.41
N ASP A 900 -55.36 -18.77 19.55
CA ASP A 900 -55.93 -17.45 19.90
C ASP A 900 -57.07 -17.53 20.94
N LYS A 901 -57.86 -18.60 20.89
CA LYS A 901 -58.94 -18.92 21.83
C LYS A 901 -59.06 -20.44 22.04
N PRO A 902 -59.78 -20.91 23.08
CA PRO A 902 -60.15 -22.32 23.18
C PRO A 902 -60.93 -22.80 21.96
N ARG A 903 -60.56 -23.99 21.45
CA ARG A 903 -61.12 -24.60 20.23
C ARG A 903 -61.29 -26.11 20.43
N TYR A 904 -62.29 -26.70 19.79
CA TYR A 904 -62.51 -28.15 19.81
C TYR A 904 -61.60 -28.84 18.79
N ILE A 905 -60.35 -29.10 19.16
CA ILE A 905 -59.35 -29.70 18.25
C ILE A 905 -59.72 -31.14 17.90
N THR A 906 -59.65 -31.48 16.62
CA THR A 906 -60.00 -32.80 16.09
C THR A 906 -58.81 -33.56 15.55
N SER A 907 -57.95 -32.90 14.79
CA SER A 907 -56.79 -33.53 14.17
C SER A 907 -55.70 -32.51 13.86
N ILE A 908 -54.49 -33.03 13.66
CA ILE A 908 -53.31 -32.26 13.27
C ILE A 908 -52.71 -32.93 12.04
N GLU A 909 -52.46 -32.21 10.96
CA GLU A 909 -51.67 -32.73 9.86
C GLU A 909 -50.21 -32.37 10.06
N TYR A 910 -49.32 -33.35 9.90
CA TYR A 910 -47.88 -33.23 10.05
C TYR A 910 -47.20 -33.56 8.74
N LYS A 911 -46.46 -32.59 8.20
CA LYS A 911 -45.55 -32.80 7.08
C LYS A 911 -44.12 -33.00 7.61
N PRO A 912 -43.50 -34.17 7.38
CA PRO A 912 -42.10 -34.39 7.78
C PRO A 912 -41.10 -33.55 6.98
N SER A 913 -39.93 -33.25 7.58
CA SER A 913 -38.77 -32.65 6.90
C SER A 913 -37.52 -33.52 7.09
N GLY A 914 -36.69 -33.69 6.06
CA GLY A 914 -35.48 -34.53 6.13
C GLY A 914 -35.72 -36.00 6.50
N THR A 915 -34.64 -36.78 6.63
CA THR A 915 -34.71 -38.22 6.99
C THR A 915 -34.53 -38.48 8.48
N ASN A 916 -33.99 -37.52 9.23
CA ASN A 916 -33.61 -37.67 10.64
C ASN A 916 -34.60 -36.95 11.55
N GLY A 917 -35.46 -37.72 12.21
CA GLY A 917 -36.45 -37.26 13.20
C GLY A 917 -37.91 -37.34 12.74
N ILE A 918 -38.22 -38.09 11.68
CA ILE A 918 -39.61 -38.32 11.25
C ILE A 918 -40.37 -39.06 12.35
N LEU A 919 -41.55 -38.57 12.75
CA LEU A 919 -42.37 -39.21 13.77
C LEU A 919 -42.69 -40.68 13.42
N LYS A 920 -42.40 -41.59 14.36
CA LYS A 920 -42.82 -43.00 14.33
C LYS A 920 -43.99 -43.25 15.25
N ASN A 921 -43.84 -42.84 16.51
CA ASN A 921 -44.86 -42.93 17.56
C ASN A 921 -45.00 -41.55 18.21
N VAL A 922 -46.22 -41.04 18.33
CA VAL A 922 -46.48 -39.71 18.90
C VAL A 922 -47.69 -39.76 19.82
N ASP A 923 -47.58 -39.08 20.95
CA ASP A 923 -48.69 -38.80 21.86
C ASP A 923 -49.12 -37.35 21.68
N ILE A 924 -50.43 -37.13 21.63
CA ILE A 924 -51.02 -35.79 21.53
C ILE A 924 -51.60 -35.43 22.89
N TYR A 925 -51.15 -34.29 23.42
CA TYR A 925 -51.67 -33.73 24.65
C TYR A 925 -52.39 -32.41 24.37
N THR A 926 -53.49 -32.17 25.08
CA THR A 926 -54.22 -30.90 25.06
C THR A 926 -54.18 -30.24 26.44
N SER A 927 -54.32 -28.92 26.48
CA SER A 927 -54.41 -28.15 27.72
C SER A 927 -55.24 -26.88 27.52
N MET A 928 -55.88 -26.40 28.58
CA MET A 928 -56.53 -25.09 28.63
C MET A 928 -55.59 -23.98 29.14
N ASP A 929 -54.56 -24.33 29.92
CA ASP A 929 -53.68 -23.37 30.62
C ASP A 929 -52.19 -23.48 30.24
N GLY A 930 -51.80 -24.48 29.45
CA GLY A 930 -50.42 -24.72 29.00
C GLY A 930 -49.52 -25.41 30.05
N THR A 931 -50.07 -25.73 31.22
CA THR A 931 -49.36 -26.35 32.36
C THR A 931 -49.91 -27.72 32.74
N GLN A 932 -51.24 -27.87 32.77
CA GLN A 932 -51.93 -29.14 33.00
C GLN A 932 -52.26 -29.80 31.66
N TRP A 933 -51.66 -30.94 31.39
CA TRP A 933 -51.75 -31.62 30.09
C TRP A 933 -52.48 -32.95 30.22
N GLU A 934 -53.51 -33.14 29.38
CA GLU A 934 -54.25 -34.39 29.27
C GLU A 934 -53.92 -35.07 27.94
N LYS A 935 -53.78 -36.40 27.96
CA LYS A 935 -53.49 -37.17 26.76
C LYS A 935 -54.79 -37.38 25.97
N SER A 936 -54.87 -36.77 24.79
CA SER A 936 -56.09 -36.68 23.98
C SER A 936 -56.02 -37.46 22.67
N GLY A 937 -54.85 -38.01 22.34
CA GLY A 937 -54.67 -38.92 21.22
C GLY A 937 -53.34 -39.66 21.29
N GLU A 938 -53.26 -40.80 20.60
CA GLU A 938 -52.00 -41.48 20.35
C GLU A 938 -51.96 -42.11 18.96
N ILE A 939 -50.82 -41.95 18.28
CA ILE A 939 -50.60 -42.54 16.97
C ILE A 939 -49.31 -43.37 17.05
N ARG A 940 -49.35 -44.56 16.45
CA ARG A 940 -48.26 -45.53 16.45
C ARG A 940 -47.94 -45.97 15.04
N ASN A 941 -46.69 -46.35 14.82
CA ASN A 941 -46.20 -46.94 13.56
C ASN A 941 -46.46 -46.08 12.32
N LEU A 942 -46.31 -44.76 12.45
CA LEU A 942 -46.30 -43.87 11.29
C LEU A 942 -45.23 -44.33 10.29
N LYS A 943 -45.55 -44.25 8.99
CA LYS A 943 -44.62 -44.66 7.93
C LYS A 943 -43.40 -43.74 7.89
N ASN A 944 -42.22 -44.30 7.68
CA ASN A 944 -40.98 -43.55 7.44
C ASN A 944 -40.92 -43.01 6.02
N ASN A 945 -41.74 -41.99 5.72
CA ASN A 945 -41.82 -41.33 4.43
C ASN A 945 -42.23 -39.86 4.60
N TYR A 946 -42.11 -39.09 3.53
CA TYR A 946 -42.42 -37.66 3.48
C TYR A 946 -43.90 -37.34 3.25
N ASP A 947 -44.76 -38.35 3.20
CA ASP A 947 -46.19 -38.14 3.01
C ASP A 947 -46.77 -37.35 4.18
N LEU A 948 -47.77 -36.50 3.88
CA LEU A 948 -48.55 -35.82 4.91
C LEU A 948 -49.19 -36.86 5.83
N LYS A 949 -49.05 -36.67 7.14
CA LYS A 949 -49.59 -37.59 8.15
C LYS A 949 -50.73 -36.90 8.89
N VAL A 950 -51.88 -37.55 9.01
CA VAL A 950 -52.99 -37.05 9.83
C VAL A 950 -52.87 -37.68 11.22
N LEU A 951 -52.90 -36.84 12.25
CA LEU A 951 -52.79 -37.20 13.66
C LEU A 951 -54.12 -36.87 14.33
N ASP A 952 -55.03 -37.84 14.35
CA ASP A 952 -56.37 -37.68 14.93
C ASP A 952 -56.32 -37.75 16.47
N LEU A 953 -57.14 -36.92 17.11
CA LEU A 953 -57.45 -37.05 18.53
C LEU A 953 -58.51 -38.14 18.72
N ASN A 954 -58.56 -38.75 19.91
CA ASN A 954 -59.52 -39.81 20.24
C ASN A 954 -60.98 -39.33 20.11
N GLN A 955 -61.21 -38.04 20.35
CA GLN A 955 -62.48 -37.33 20.18
C GLN A 955 -62.19 -35.82 20.07
N PRO A 956 -63.09 -35.00 19.48
CA PRO A 956 -62.93 -33.55 19.49
C PRO A 956 -62.79 -33.04 20.91
N THR A 957 -61.67 -32.39 21.23
CA THR A 957 -61.29 -32.01 22.59
C THR A 957 -61.10 -30.50 22.67
N GLU A 958 -61.81 -29.85 23.60
CA GLU A 958 -61.66 -28.42 23.85
C GLU A 958 -60.27 -28.12 24.43
N ALA A 959 -59.50 -27.27 23.75
CA ALA A 959 -58.14 -26.97 24.11
C ALA A 959 -57.74 -25.56 23.67
N LYS A 960 -56.91 -24.90 24.48
CA LYS A 960 -56.19 -23.68 24.07
C LYS A 960 -54.75 -23.99 23.63
N PHE A 961 -54.19 -25.12 24.07
CA PHE A 961 -52.85 -25.57 23.73
C PHE A 961 -52.86 -27.02 23.27
N VAL A 962 -51.97 -27.33 22.33
CA VAL A 962 -51.73 -28.69 21.83
C VAL A 962 -50.23 -28.96 21.87
N LYS A 963 -49.84 -30.15 22.34
CA LYS A 963 -48.45 -30.63 22.35
C LYS A 963 -48.35 -32.00 21.67
N LEU A 964 -47.49 -32.08 20.66
CA LEU A 964 -47.01 -33.33 20.09
C LEU A 964 -45.79 -33.80 20.89
N GLN A 965 -45.89 -34.97 21.50
CA GLN A 965 -44.81 -35.62 22.24
C GLN A 965 -44.30 -36.80 21.42
N ALA A 966 -43.11 -36.67 20.83
CA ALA A 966 -42.52 -37.72 20.01
C ALA A 966 -41.95 -38.84 20.89
N VAL A 967 -42.65 -39.98 20.92
CA VAL A 967 -42.27 -41.17 21.69
C VAL A 967 -41.11 -41.89 21.00
N ASN A 968 -41.21 -42.07 19.68
CA ASN A 968 -40.13 -42.60 18.83
C ASN A 968 -40.10 -41.86 17.49
N THR A 969 -38.90 -41.74 16.91
CA THR A 969 -38.65 -41.10 15.62
C THR A 969 -37.63 -41.90 14.79
N TYR A 970 -37.82 -41.92 13.48
CA TYR A 970 -36.86 -42.52 12.54
C TYR A 970 -35.65 -41.60 12.34
N GLY A 971 -34.43 -42.14 12.19
CA GLY A 971 -33.24 -41.35 11.85
C GLY A 971 -31.93 -41.97 12.36
N TYR A 972 -30.79 -41.35 12.08
CA TYR A 972 -29.51 -41.70 12.72
C TYR A 972 -28.86 -40.48 13.41
N PRO A 973 -28.59 -40.53 14.73
CA PRO A 973 -28.99 -41.58 15.67
C PRO A 973 -30.53 -41.71 15.79
N ASN A 974 -31.02 -42.92 16.08
CA ASN A 974 -32.46 -43.16 16.24
C ASN A 974 -32.99 -42.45 17.49
N ASP A 975 -34.27 -42.04 17.45
CA ASP A 975 -35.02 -41.55 18.62
C ASP A 975 -34.46 -40.30 19.32
N VAL A 976 -33.59 -39.51 18.68
CA VAL A 976 -33.05 -38.26 19.26
C VAL A 976 -33.45 -37.00 18.49
N PHE A 977 -34.06 -37.13 17.30
CA PHE A 977 -34.47 -35.99 16.49
C PHE A 977 -35.98 -35.91 16.32
N PHE A 978 -36.51 -34.69 16.22
CA PHE A 978 -37.87 -34.41 15.77
C PHE A 978 -37.81 -33.23 14.80
N THR A 979 -38.37 -33.44 13.61
CA THR A 979 -38.29 -32.53 12.47
C THR A 979 -39.63 -32.46 11.75
N GLY A 980 -39.92 -31.33 11.10
CA GLY A 980 -41.16 -31.12 10.35
C GLY A 980 -41.10 -29.89 9.47
N ARG A 981 -41.86 -29.88 8.38
CA ARG A 981 -42.03 -28.70 7.51
C ARG A 981 -43.26 -27.89 7.88
N MET A 982 -44.34 -28.57 8.31
CA MET A 982 -45.62 -27.89 8.52
C MET A 982 -46.51 -28.70 9.47
N LEU A 983 -47.24 -27.99 10.33
CA LEU A 983 -48.39 -28.46 11.09
C LEU A 983 -49.63 -27.67 10.69
N ASN A 984 -50.69 -28.39 10.32
CA ASN A 984 -52.03 -27.82 10.13
C ASN A 984 -52.95 -28.33 11.22
N PHE A 985 -53.82 -27.47 11.74
CA PHE A 985 -54.70 -27.80 12.86
C PHE A 985 -56.16 -27.73 12.41
N PHE A 986 -56.98 -28.64 12.94
CA PHE A 986 -58.40 -28.72 12.59
C PHE A 986 -59.27 -28.74 13.84
N GLU A 987 -60.43 -28.09 13.76
CA GLU A 987 -61.44 -27.98 14.82
C GLU A 987 -62.82 -28.48 14.38
N ASP A 988 -63.65 -28.83 15.36
CA ASP A 988 -65.08 -29.10 15.17
C ASP A 988 -65.87 -27.83 15.53
N ILE A 989 -66.26 -27.05 14.52
CA ILE A 989 -67.05 -25.82 14.72
C ILE A 989 -68.55 -26.09 14.93
N SER A 990 -69.00 -27.34 14.77
CA SER A 990 -70.37 -27.73 15.11
C SER A 990 -70.59 -27.79 16.63
N LYS A 991 -69.50 -27.89 17.41
CA LYS A 991 -69.50 -27.78 18.87
C LYS A 991 -69.36 -26.31 19.28
N THR A 992 -70.38 -25.74 19.89
CA THR A 992 -70.33 -24.37 20.41
C THR A 992 -69.51 -24.31 21.70
N ASN A 993 -68.51 -23.42 21.75
CA ASN A 993 -67.87 -22.99 22.99
C ASN A 993 -68.96 -22.37 23.90
N ASN A 994 -69.28 -22.99 25.03
CA ASN A 994 -69.98 -22.26 26.08
C ASN A 994 -68.96 -21.24 26.63
N GLN A 995 -69.27 -19.96 26.43
CA GLN A 995 -68.42 -18.78 26.68
C GLN A 995 -67.56 -18.83 27.95
#